data_AF-A0A7S2KP48-F1
#
_entry.id   AF-A0A7S2KP48-F1
#
_cell.length_a   1.000
_cell.length_b   1.000
_cell.length_c   1.000
_cell.angle_alpha   90.00
_cell.angle_beta   90.00
_cell.angle_gamma   90.00
#
_symmetry.space_group_name_H-M   'P 1'
#
loop_
_entity.id
_entity.type
_entity.pdbx_description
1 polymer ?
#
loop_
_entity_poly.entity_id
_entity_poly.type
_entity_poly.pdbx_seq_one_letter_code
_entity_poly.pdbx_strand_id
1 'polypeptide(L)'
;MRPSTGISRRRRSAIGAAATLKRRRTNNYYHYRREDLAFFVFCCCIFAIPMKALMDWIVSQTFSPATVEVKQHSYTEEGLIINGDPKCVKTKSPIGSPFGRAADNLQLGPCAYFFEEKQAPPGGWLHDIDYFFDRPGQQLEAKEQCYLDCLRGLAEDEITPSFLIRAAQMKLPKVVQTLMDDYGMDPLYKVKSTDGIPRLNAVQEAVHGGYPVVLKTLTRGNIKLVIDNYGRTVEDYITMRASPIRPFHALKYFGIKVPETNLSPLIAFNDTEFEKLEERQGWTSKTDYPHEYDNTCDIDVVNELSREEFYREYLLPGRPVLIRDQAADDELQAFSKKYWQTTTDFHPSSKHKVGPTAYPSLTDQKACDTKLSISEMENATECPTMPGIPMVHARHPTNRDLELLYPATNGEVLNPTHSWAKLTEFFHVHSHRKHRMQLFWGGDGSGATFHWHLSAFNILYAGLKEWRLAPPLFRGYTGMPASKVQLDASFSLKCTQKPGDLLWFPDYWGHMTINHRFSIGAAIIHGGYRDLNVEPEMRARDDALHNTASERETIETLVPRHDEQAPAKTEAEVPDFFFVHINKCGGSSMISMLNERCPGQWRNEKWSSPALLRTFHCSAQCWIDRWGGKAWNDQYSFAIVRHPLARAVSNFFFLIDQCSKKRSKICEERAISTHYNGVVINDLADDELKINLFHSWVEKAYKLFPPGSHNHHLFGSHAHNNDVYSTFNATMTSWMVNADGEIAVDEVYRLEEMASGGMDKLSTKIPCLKNAATASERFLAEQEQEESTEEHPHLPAQQQHVQLATKNTSPPYPDYERFAANRRTKEIFLEVYAADFHNFGYKWPDPSRLQVQASK
;
A
#
# COMPACT_ATOMS: atom_id res chain seq x y z
N MET A 1 3.80 -39.12 -59.39
CA MET A 1 2.61 -38.72 -60.19
C MET A 1 2.08 -37.37 -59.67
N ARG A 2 1.19 -36.71 -60.42
CA ARG A 2 0.45 -35.44 -60.12
C ARG A 2 -1.08 -35.74 -60.17
N PRO A 3 -2.04 -34.81 -59.96
CA PRO A 3 -1.99 -33.38 -59.58
C PRO A 3 -2.39 -33.21 -58.08
N SER A 4 -3.09 -32.20 -57.52
CA SER A 4 -3.70 -30.90 -57.90
C SER A 4 -3.77 -30.02 -56.63
N THR A 5 -3.65 -28.69 -56.55
CA THR A 5 -3.98 -27.49 -57.38
C THR A 5 -5.44 -27.01 -57.33
N GLY A 6 -5.68 -25.92 -56.60
CA GLY A 6 -6.88 -25.07 -56.66
C GLY A 6 -6.51 -23.61 -56.32
N ILE A 7 -7.03 -22.63 -57.06
CA ILE A 7 -6.60 -21.21 -56.99
C ILE A 7 -7.83 -20.29 -56.98
N SER A 8 -7.78 -19.22 -56.18
CA SER A 8 -8.59 -18.02 -56.44
C SER A 8 -7.85 -16.73 -56.05
N ARG A 9 -7.92 -15.71 -56.91
CA ARG A 9 -7.43 -14.34 -56.70
C ARG A 9 -8.53 -13.36 -57.08
N ARG A 10 -8.73 -12.29 -56.30
CA ARG A 10 -9.24 -11.00 -56.80
C ARG A 10 -8.40 -9.85 -56.24
N ARG A 11 -8.41 -8.69 -56.91
CA ARG A 11 -7.41 -7.62 -56.75
C ARG A 11 -8.00 -6.26 -57.19
N ARG A 12 -7.72 -5.19 -56.43
CA ARG A 12 -7.96 -3.75 -56.77
C ARG A 12 -9.45 -3.34 -56.86
N SER A 13 -9.83 -2.07 -56.80
CA SER A 13 -9.08 -0.79 -56.93
C SER A 13 -9.37 0.24 -55.81
N ALA A 14 -8.88 1.48 -55.95
CA ALA A 14 -8.79 2.52 -54.91
C ALA A 14 -9.47 3.86 -55.32
N ILE A 15 -9.06 5.00 -54.70
CA ILE A 15 -9.60 6.39 -54.77
C ILE A 15 -10.62 6.65 -53.64
N GLY A 16 -10.66 7.80 -52.94
CA GLY A 16 -9.92 9.08 -53.09
C GLY A 16 -9.63 9.80 -51.76
N ALA A 17 -9.36 11.12 -51.79
CA ALA A 17 -8.70 11.83 -50.68
C ALA A 17 -9.34 13.17 -50.27
N ALA A 18 -8.83 13.71 -49.14
CA ALA A 18 -8.93 15.09 -48.61
C ALA A 18 -10.27 15.58 -48.01
N ALA A 19 -10.20 16.13 -46.79
CA ALA A 19 -10.33 17.58 -46.54
C ALA A 19 -10.15 17.93 -45.04
N THR A 20 -9.37 18.96 -44.72
CA THR A 20 -9.20 19.50 -43.36
C THR A 20 -10.02 20.78 -43.19
N LEU A 21 -10.83 20.92 -42.12
CA LEU A 21 -11.65 22.13 -41.91
C LEU A 21 -11.50 22.72 -40.50
N LYS A 22 -10.98 23.95 -40.41
CA LYS A 22 -11.11 24.81 -39.21
C LYS A 22 -12.51 25.44 -39.17
N ARG A 23 -13.06 25.65 -37.96
CA ARG A 23 -14.17 26.62 -37.75
C ARG A 23 -13.92 27.50 -36.52
N ARG A 24 -14.08 28.81 -36.72
CA ARG A 24 -14.38 29.83 -35.69
C ARG A 24 -15.85 30.22 -35.82
N ARG A 25 -16.49 30.62 -34.72
CA ARG A 25 -17.65 31.55 -34.60
C ARG A 25 -17.80 31.86 -33.09
N THR A 26 -17.45 33.05 -32.60
CA THR A 26 -18.21 34.33 -32.59
C THR A 26 -19.42 34.33 -31.66
N ASN A 27 -19.35 35.13 -30.59
CA ASN A 27 -20.42 35.34 -29.61
C ASN A 27 -21.50 36.31 -30.14
N ASN A 28 -22.67 36.25 -29.53
CA ASN A 28 -23.62 37.37 -29.43
C ASN A 28 -24.11 37.44 -27.96
N TYR A 29 -24.38 38.65 -27.47
CA TYR A 29 -24.92 38.92 -26.13
C TYR A 29 -26.25 39.67 -26.27
N TYR A 30 -27.16 39.52 -25.30
CA TYR A 30 -28.27 40.46 -25.09
C TYR A 30 -28.54 40.66 -23.59
N HIS A 31 -29.00 41.86 -23.23
CA HIS A 31 -29.29 42.28 -21.85
C HIS A 31 -30.68 41.83 -21.37
N TYR A 32 -30.88 41.74 -20.05
CA TYR A 32 -31.66 42.67 -19.20
C TYR A 32 -31.85 42.01 -17.79
N ARG A 33 -32.30 42.67 -16.70
CA ARG A 33 -31.96 43.94 -15.99
C ARG A 33 -32.96 44.05 -14.81
N ARG A 34 -32.58 44.69 -13.68
CA ARG A 34 -33.50 45.20 -12.60
C ARG A 34 -34.16 44.09 -11.73
N GLU A 35 -34.69 44.23 -10.50
CA GLU A 35 -34.83 45.20 -9.36
C GLU A 35 -35.81 44.47 -8.36
N ASP A 36 -36.08 44.78 -7.08
CA ASP A 36 -35.58 45.72 -6.05
C ASP A 36 -36.13 45.36 -4.63
N LEU A 37 -35.64 46.04 -3.56
CA LEU A 37 -36.24 46.24 -2.21
C LEU A 37 -36.57 44.99 -1.29
N ALA A 38 -36.81 45.09 0.05
CA ALA A 38 -36.26 45.93 1.15
C ALA A 38 -36.82 45.54 2.57
N PHE A 39 -36.32 46.23 3.62
CA PHE A 39 -36.87 46.47 5.00
C PHE A 39 -36.58 45.56 6.24
N PHE A 40 -35.92 46.19 7.24
CA PHE A 40 -36.06 46.22 8.73
C PHE A 40 -36.64 45.01 9.53
N VAL A 41 -36.23 44.57 10.75
CA VAL A 41 -35.38 45.01 11.92
C VAL A 41 -36.22 45.10 13.22
N PHE A 42 -35.76 44.53 14.37
CA PHE A 42 -35.81 45.11 15.75
C PHE A 42 -35.22 44.18 16.87
N CYS A 43 -34.34 44.72 17.75
CA CYS A 43 -34.11 44.50 19.22
C CYS A 43 -34.08 43.09 19.93
N CYS A 44 -33.52 42.86 21.15
CA CYS A 44 -32.66 43.63 22.10
C CYS A 44 -32.04 42.73 23.24
N CYS A 45 -30.93 43.19 23.86
CA CYS A 45 -30.48 43.04 25.29
C CYS A 45 -30.35 41.64 25.99
N ILE A 46 -29.71 41.44 27.16
CA ILE A 46 -28.42 41.84 27.84
C ILE A 46 -28.42 41.17 29.24
N PHE A 47 -27.28 40.67 29.78
CA PHE A 47 -26.78 40.83 31.19
C PHE A 47 -25.52 39.97 31.50
N ALA A 48 -24.84 40.24 32.63
CA ALA A 48 -23.54 39.63 33.02
C ALA A 48 -23.30 39.63 34.54
N ILE A 49 -22.31 38.83 35.03
CA ILE A 49 -21.86 38.72 36.44
C ILE A 49 -20.32 38.59 36.48
N PRO A 50 -19.58 39.19 37.45
CA PRO A 50 -18.11 39.27 37.43
C PRO A 50 -17.35 38.20 38.24
N MET A 51 -16.10 37.92 37.84
CA MET A 51 -15.14 37.11 38.62
C MET A 51 -14.59 37.86 39.84
N LYS A 52 -14.71 37.26 41.04
CA LYS A 52 -13.77 37.53 42.15
C LYS A 52 -13.55 36.33 43.08
N ALA A 53 -14.52 35.42 43.21
CA ALA A 53 -14.46 34.28 44.14
C ALA A 53 -13.52 33.11 43.73
N LEU A 54 -12.90 33.15 42.54
CA LEU A 54 -12.14 32.01 41.99
C LEU A 54 -10.64 32.03 42.36
N MET A 55 -10.05 33.20 42.62
CA MET A 55 -8.60 33.33 42.84
C MET A 55 -8.16 32.90 44.25
N ASP A 56 -9.00 33.09 45.27
CA ASP A 56 -8.64 32.87 46.67
C ASP A 56 -8.50 31.38 47.05
N TRP A 57 -8.85 30.45 46.14
CA TRP A 57 -8.80 28.99 46.37
C TRP A 57 -7.46 28.33 45.98
N ILE A 58 -6.69 28.95 45.08
CA ILE A 58 -5.57 28.27 44.39
C ILE A 58 -4.25 28.28 45.20
N VAL A 59 -4.17 29.09 46.27
CA VAL A 59 -2.89 29.47 46.90
C VAL A 59 -2.43 28.53 48.05
N SER A 60 -3.14 27.42 48.33
CA SER A 60 -2.90 26.62 49.56
C SER A 60 -2.86 25.08 49.40
N GLN A 61 -1.77 24.54 48.84
CA GLN A 61 -1.18 23.24 49.22
C GLN A 61 0.33 23.20 48.93
N THR A 62 1.10 22.41 49.69
CA THR A 62 2.56 22.27 49.55
C THR A 62 3.03 20.81 49.57
N PHE A 63 4.22 20.56 48.98
CA PHE A 63 4.75 19.21 48.71
C PHE A 63 5.53 18.57 49.87
N SER A 64 5.64 17.24 49.81
CA SER A 64 6.64 16.42 50.51
C SER A 64 7.10 15.26 49.59
N PRO A 65 8.37 14.82 49.59
CA PRO A 65 8.90 13.91 48.58
C PRO A 65 8.79 12.41 48.93
N ALA A 66 8.68 11.56 47.91
CA ALA A 66 8.76 10.10 48.02
C ALA A 66 9.63 9.49 46.91
N THR A 67 10.15 8.29 47.15
CA THR A 67 11.17 7.55 46.39
C THR A 67 10.77 7.18 44.95
N VAL A 68 11.78 7.12 44.06
CA VAL A 68 11.63 6.60 42.69
C VAL A 68 11.57 5.07 42.70
N GLU A 69 10.55 4.52 42.05
CA GLU A 69 10.40 3.10 41.77
C GLU A 69 10.39 2.88 40.25
N VAL A 70 11.12 1.86 39.75
CA VAL A 70 11.30 1.62 38.32
C VAL A 70 10.08 0.93 37.74
N LYS A 71 9.12 1.71 37.24
CA LYS A 71 7.96 1.19 36.51
C LYS A 71 8.35 0.73 35.10
N GLN A 72 8.02 -0.51 34.78
CA GLN A 72 7.93 -0.97 33.39
C GLN A 72 6.90 -0.11 32.64
N HIS A 73 7.12 0.13 31.34
CA HIS A 73 6.20 0.95 30.54
C HIS A 73 4.81 0.29 30.45
N SER A 74 3.79 1.03 30.90
CA SER A 74 2.39 0.64 30.78
C SER A 74 1.91 0.79 29.32
N TYR A 75 1.42 -0.30 28.74
CA TYR A 75 0.71 -0.27 27.46
C TYR A 75 -0.55 0.61 27.57
N THR A 76 -0.86 1.39 26.53
CA THR A 76 -1.68 2.60 26.65
C THR A 76 -3.17 2.43 26.30
N GLU A 77 -4.02 2.65 27.32
CA GLU A 77 -5.38 3.25 27.32
C GLU A 77 -6.54 2.72 26.44
N GLU A 78 -6.33 1.93 25.37
CA GLU A 78 -7.43 1.55 24.45
C GLU A 78 -7.85 0.07 24.45
N GLY A 79 -7.12 -0.80 25.15
CA GLY A 79 -7.41 -2.24 25.25
C GLY A 79 -7.78 -2.68 26.66
N LEU A 80 -8.82 -3.52 26.80
CA LEU A 80 -9.12 -4.22 28.05
C LEU A 80 -8.31 -5.52 28.11
N ILE A 81 -7.38 -5.61 29.06
CA ILE A 81 -6.61 -6.84 29.34
C ILE A 81 -7.56 -7.91 29.90
N ILE A 82 -7.55 -9.08 29.28
CA ILE A 82 -8.43 -10.21 29.64
C ILE A 82 -7.69 -11.12 30.62
N ASN A 83 -8.34 -11.47 31.73
CA ASN A 83 -7.84 -12.38 32.78
C ASN A 83 -6.43 -12.06 33.33
N GLY A 84 -5.93 -10.83 33.12
CA GLY A 84 -4.61 -10.39 33.56
C GLY A 84 -3.44 -10.80 32.66
N ASP A 85 -3.67 -11.50 31.53
CA ASP A 85 -2.62 -11.79 30.55
C ASP A 85 -2.44 -10.57 29.61
N PRO A 86 -1.32 -9.83 29.67
CA PRO A 86 -1.10 -8.65 28.83
C PRO A 86 -1.05 -8.96 27.32
N LYS A 87 -0.93 -10.24 26.92
CA LYS A 87 -1.03 -10.67 25.52
C LYS A 87 -2.48 -10.72 25.03
N CYS A 88 -3.45 -10.85 25.93
CA CYS A 88 -4.85 -11.06 25.62
C CYS A 88 -5.69 -9.79 25.82
N VAL A 89 -6.26 -9.25 24.75
CA VAL A 89 -6.90 -7.92 24.77
C VAL A 89 -8.22 -7.89 23.99
N LYS A 90 -9.30 -7.37 24.61
CA LYS A 90 -10.49 -6.87 23.89
C LYS A 90 -10.25 -5.41 23.51
N THR A 91 -10.27 -5.12 22.22
CA THR A 91 -10.00 -3.79 21.67
C THR A 91 -11.32 -3.07 21.38
N LYS A 92 -11.41 -1.75 21.62
CA LYS A 92 -12.66 -0.98 21.43
C LYS A 92 -13.17 -0.96 19.98
N SER A 93 -12.25 -1.13 19.02
CA SER A 93 -12.50 -1.27 17.59
C SER A 93 -11.61 -2.40 17.04
N PRO A 94 -11.92 -3.02 15.89
CA PRO A 94 -10.93 -3.79 15.14
C PRO A 94 -9.70 -2.92 14.89
N ILE A 95 -8.49 -3.42 15.18
CA ILE A 95 -7.30 -2.57 15.06
C ILE A 95 -6.93 -2.45 13.58
N GLY A 96 -7.21 -1.29 13.00
CA GLY A 96 -6.53 -0.83 11.79
C GLY A 96 -5.05 -0.61 12.11
N SER A 97 -4.26 -1.70 12.05
CA SER A 97 -2.92 -1.80 12.67
C SER A 97 -2.03 -0.59 12.37
N PRO A 98 -1.71 0.27 13.36
CA PRO A 98 -0.75 1.35 13.17
C PRO A 98 0.69 0.82 13.04
N PHE A 99 0.92 -0.45 13.36
CA PHE A 99 2.19 -1.14 13.18
C PHE A 99 2.21 -1.92 11.86
N GLY A 100 3.25 -1.72 11.05
CA GLY A 100 3.55 -2.43 9.79
C GLY A 100 3.92 -3.92 9.95
N ARG A 101 3.41 -4.59 10.99
CA ARG A 101 3.61 -6.03 11.26
C ARG A 101 2.33 -6.81 10.95
N ALA A 102 1.78 -6.57 9.75
CA ALA A 102 0.49 -7.07 9.29
C ALA A 102 0.41 -8.61 9.07
N ALA A 103 1.49 -9.35 9.31
CA ALA A 103 1.53 -10.80 9.17
C ALA A 103 1.23 -11.57 10.47
N ASP A 104 1.57 -10.99 11.63
CA ASP A 104 1.57 -11.70 12.92
C ASP A 104 0.39 -11.31 13.83
N ASN A 105 -0.13 -10.08 13.73
CA ASN A 105 -1.30 -9.64 14.52
C ASN A 105 -2.61 -10.27 13.99
N LEU A 106 -2.88 -11.49 14.45
CA LEU A 106 -4.13 -12.20 14.21
C LEU A 106 -5.24 -11.62 15.10
N GLN A 107 -6.38 -11.23 14.52
CA GLN A 107 -7.52 -10.67 15.25
C GLN A 107 -8.84 -11.39 14.89
N LEU A 108 -9.70 -11.55 15.90
CA LEU A 108 -11.01 -12.20 15.83
C LEU A 108 -12.07 -11.19 16.31
N GLY A 109 -12.58 -10.36 15.40
CA GLY A 109 -13.42 -9.21 15.76
C GLY A 109 -12.66 -8.22 16.65
N PRO A 110 -13.13 -7.88 17.86
CA PRO A 110 -12.39 -7.07 18.83
C PRO A 110 -11.32 -7.86 19.61
N CYS A 111 -11.27 -9.19 19.49
CA CYS A 111 -10.34 -10.03 20.24
C CYS A 111 -8.96 -10.10 19.58
N ALA A 112 -7.92 -9.70 20.31
CA ALA A 112 -6.53 -9.77 19.85
C ALA A 112 -5.67 -10.63 20.81
N TYR A 113 -4.77 -11.43 20.24
CA TYR A 113 -3.67 -12.07 20.96
C TYR A 113 -2.34 -11.56 20.39
N PHE A 114 -1.59 -10.82 21.19
CA PHE A 114 -0.30 -10.28 20.79
C PHE A 114 0.82 -11.31 21.00
N PHE A 115 1.58 -11.57 19.94
CA PHE A 115 2.78 -12.38 20.03
C PHE A 115 3.95 -11.55 20.56
N GLU A 116 4.89 -12.23 21.24
CA GLU A 116 6.21 -11.67 21.49
C GLU A 116 6.94 -11.42 20.16
N GLU A 117 7.92 -10.51 20.15
CA GLU A 117 8.72 -10.25 18.95
C GLU A 117 9.45 -11.51 18.48
N LYS A 118 9.82 -11.56 17.18
CA LYS A 118 10.42 -12.74 16.55
C LYS A 118 11.62 -13.28 17.34
N GLN A 119 11.40 -14.35 18.09
CA GLN A 119 12.46 -15.12 18.73
C GLN A 119 13.14 -16.00 17.69
N ALA A 120 14.46 -16.08 17.77
CA ALA A 120 15.20 -17.06 16.98
C ALA A 120 14.85 -18.49 17.47
N PRO A 121 14.88 -19.50 16.59
CA PRO A 121 14.70 -20.90 17.00
C PRO A 121 15.86 -21.35 17.92
N PRO A 122 15.74 -22.49 18.64
CA PRO A 122 16.74 -22.92 19.63
C PRO A 122 18.20 -23.00 19.13
N GLY A 123 18.43 -23.41 17.88
CA GLY A 123 19.77 -23.38 17.26
C GLY A 123 20.20 -22.01 16.72
N GLY A 124 19.35 -21.00 16.79
CA GLY A 124 19.50 -19.70 16.13
C GLY A 124 19.20 -19.76 14.63
N TRP A 125 18.95 -18.59 14.02
CA TRP A 125 18.56 -18.50 12.60
C TRP A 125 19.49 -19.25 11.65
N LEU A 126 20.80 -19.28 11.93
CA LEU A 126 21.81 -19.84 11.02
C LEU A 126 21.92 -21.38 11.03
N HIS A 127 21.21 -22.06 11.93
CA HIS A 127 21.36 -23.51 12.17
C HIS A 127 20.03 -24.27 12.32
N ASP A 128 18.90 -23.58 12.40
CA ASP A 128 17.60 -24.14 12.79
C ASP A 128 16.44 -23.40 12.09
N ILE A 129 15.22 -23.92 12.16
CA ILE A 129 14.04 -23.39 11.46
C ILE A 129 12.98 -22.91 12.46
N ASP A 130 12.64 -21.63 12.37
CA ASP A 130 11.50 -21.01 13.06
C ASP A 130 10.19 -21.45 12.40
N TYR A 131 9.70 -22.65 12.71
CA TYR A 131 8.37 -23.09 12.30
C TYR A 131 7.31 -22.28 13.03
N PHE A 132 6.51 -21.53 12.27
CA PHE A 132 5.63 -20.47 12.78
C PHE A 132 4.68 -20.93 13.89
N PHE A 133 4.22 -22.19 13.82
CA PHE A 133 3.27 -22.77 14.78
C PHE A 133 3.89 -23.57 15.93
N ASP A 134 5.21 -23.79 15.91
CA ASP A 134 5.93 -24.60 16.90
C ASP A 134 6.89 -23.73 17.74
N ARG A 135 6.84 -22.40 17.56
CA ARG A 135 7.57 -21.38 18.32
C ARG A 135 7.39 -21.52 19.84
N PRO A 136 8.47 -21.42 20.63
CA PRO A 136 8.39 -21.17 22.07
C PRO A 136 7.44 -20.00 22.39
N GLY A 137 6.70 -20.09 23.49
CA GLY A 137 5.70 -19.09 23.88
C GLY A 137 4.40 -19.08 23.04
N GLN A 138 4.37 -19.65 21.82
CA GLN A 138 3.14 -19.84 21.05
C GLN A 138 2.36 -21.09 21.48
N GLN A 139 2.13 -21.26 22.79
CA GLN A 139 1.28 -22.33 23.29
C GLN A 139 -0.15 -22.15 22.76
N LEU A 140 -0.53 -23.02 21.83
CA LEU A 140 -1.85 -22.98 21.18
C LEU A 140 -2.98 -22.93 22.20
N GLU A 141 -2.85 -23.63 23.32
CA GLU A 141 -3.88 -23.67 24.36
C GLU A 141 -4.07 -22.33 25.07
N ALA A 142 -2.99 -21.59 25.37
CA ALA A 142 -3.08 -20.26 25.97
C ALA A 142 -3.66 -19.25 24.97
N LYS A 143 -3.24 -19.32 23.70
CA LYS A 143 -3.81 -18.53 22.59
C LYS A 143 -5.31 -18.80 22.45
N GLU A 144 -5.74 -20.06 22.39
CA GLU A 144 -7.15 -20.44 22.33
C GLU A 144 -7.94 -19.96 23.55
N GLN A 145 -7.39 -20.15 24.75
CA GLN A 145 -8.04 -19.74 25.99
C GLN A 145 -8.30 -18.23 26.02
N CYS A 146 -7.33 -17.42 25.57
CA CYS A 146 -7.52 -15.98 25.37
C CYS A 146 -8.72 -15.66 24.46
N TYR A 147 -8.81 -16.29 23.28
CA TYR A 147 -9.94 -16.04 22.36
C TYR A 147 -11.28 -16.50 22.95
N LEU A 148 -11.31 -17.65 23.64
CA LEU A 148 -12.51 -18.14 24.32
C LEU A 148 -12.97 -17.19 25.43
N ASP A 149 -12.05 -16.68 26.25
CA ASP A 149 -12.36 -15.72 27.32
C ASP A 149 -12.77 -14.34 26.77
N CYS A 150 -12.21 -13.93 25.64
CA CYS A 150 -12.69 -12.76 24.93
C CYS A 150 -14.12 -12.93 24.41
N LEU A 151 -14.43 -14.06 23.74
CA LEU A 151 -15.75 -14.35 23.17
C LEU A 151 -16.84 -14.38 24.26
N ARG A 152 -16.54 -14.94 25.44
CA ARG A 152 -17.43 -14.90 26.62
C ARG A 152 -17.70 -13.49 27.15
N GLY A 153 -16.85 -12.52 26.80
CA GLY A 153 -16.98 -11.09 27.11
C GLY A 153 -17.45 -10.22 25.95
N LEU A 154 -18.02 -10.83 24.90
CA LEU A 154 -18.73 -10.10 23.84
C LEU A 154 -20.25 -10.27 23.99
N ALA A 155 -21.01 -9.29 23.47
CA ALA A 155 -22.42 -9.48 23.22
C ALA A 155 -22.63 -10.40 22.00
N GLU A 156 -23.80 -11.05 21.92
CA GLU A 156 -24.10 -12.02 20.85
C GLU A 156 -24.10 -11.38 19.45
N ASP A 157 -24.48 -10.10 19.36
CA ASP A 157 -24.46 -9.28 18.15
C ASP A 157 -23.06 -8.74 17.77
N GLU A 158 -22.06 -8.79 18.65
CA GLU A 158 -20.65 -8.56 18.28
C GLU A 158 -20.06 -9.78 17.52
N ILE A 159 -20.69 -10.96 17.60
CA ILE A 159 -20.13 -12.25 17.15
C ILE A 159 -20.66 -12.62 15.75
N THR A 160 -19.97 -12.13 14.71
CA THR A 160 -20.38 -12.37 13.30
C THR A 160 -19.87 -13.71 12.75
N PRO A 161 -20.55 -14.35 11.77
CA PRO A 161 -20.08 -15.58 11.12
C PRO A 161 -18.68 -15.51 10.49
N SER A 162 -18.17 -14.30 10.21
CA SER A 162 -16.78 -14.09 9.79
C SER A 162 -15.74 -14.57 10.81
N PHE A 163 -16.13 -14.70 12.08
CA PHE A 163 -15.28 -15.19 13.17
C PHE A 163 -14.88 -16.65 12.94
N LEU A 164 -15.78 -17.51 12.45
CA LEU A 164 -15.47 -18.92 12.20
C LEU A 164 -14.39 -19.08 11.12
N ILE A 165 -14.47 -18.28 10.06
CA ILE A 165 -13.48 -18.18 8.97
C ILE A 165 -12.12 -17.70 9.53
N ARG A 166 -12.12 -16.68 10.40
CA ARG A 166 -10.90 -16.17 11.07
C ARG A 166 -10.27 -17.21 12.00
N ALA A 167 -11.06 -17.83 12.88
CA ALA A 167 -10.60 -18.86 13.79
C ALA A 167 -10.02 -20.09 13.05
N ALA A 168 -10.58 -20.42 11.88
CA ALA A 168 -10.02 -21.42 10.97
C ALA A 168 -8.64 -21.00 10.43
N GLN A 169 -8.51 -19.81 9.82
CA GLN A 169 -7.22 -19.24 9.37
C GLN A 169 -6.15 -19.22 10.47
N MET A 170 -6.58 -19.01 11.72
CA MET A 170 -5.73 -18.83 12.91
C MET A 170 -5.31 -20.14 13.59
N LYS A 171 -5.74 -21.31 13.07
CA LYS A 171 -5.48 -22.67 13.60
C LYS A 171 -6.06 -22.88 15.02
N LEU A 172 -7.30 -22.45 15.30
CA LEU A 172 -7.91 -22.44 16.64
C LEU A 172 -9.08 -23.44 16.81
N PRO A 173 -8.85 -24.77 16.88
CA PRO A 173 -9.91 -25.78 16.90
C PRO A 173 -10.93 -25.66 18.05
N LYS A 174 -10.53 -25.27 19.27
CA LYS A 174 -11.45 -25.08 20.41
C LYS A 174 -12.37 -23.87 20.20
N VAL A 175 -11.82 -22.77 19.68
CA VAL A 175 -12.58 -21.56 19.33
C VAL A 175 -13.59 -21.86 18.21
N VAL A 176 -13.16 -22.61 17.20
CA VAL A 176 -14.02 -23.10 16.11
C VAL A 176 -15.14 -23.99 16.64
N GLN A 177 -14.86 -24.90 17.58
CA GLN A 177 -15.89 -25.75 18.21
C GLN A 177 -16.94 -24.90 18.93
N THR A 178 -16.53 -23.96 19.79
CA THR A 178 -17.45 -23.03 20.49
C THR A 178 -18.28 -22.20 19.52
N LEU A 179 -17.69 -21.64 18.47
CA LEU A 179 -18.44 -20.86 17.46
C LEU A 179 -19.50 -21.71 16.72
N MET A 180 -19.28 -23.01 16.54
CA MET A 180 -20.27 -23.91 15.92
C MET A 180 -21.32 -24.46 16.88
N ASP A 181 -20.94 -24.78 18.11
CA ASP A 181 -21.80 -25.48 19.07
C ASP A 181 -22.56 -24.52 19.97
N ASP A 182 -21.90 -23.46 20.46
CA ASP A 182 -22.48 -22.47 21.38
C ASP A 182 -23.19 -21.33 20.61
N TYR A 183 -22.67 -20.94 19.45
CA TYR A 183 -23.20 -19.84 18.60
C TYR A 183 -23.79 -20.32 17.26
N GLY A 184 -23.89 -21.64 17.03
CA GLY A 184 -24.61 -22.22 15.89
C GLY A 184 -24.06 -21.90 14.49
N MET A 185 -22.83 -21.41 14.35
CA MET A 185 -22.30 -20.94 13.06
C MET A 185 -22.15 -22.04 12.01
N ASP A 186 -22.61 -21.76 10.78
CA ASP A 186 -22.44 -22.63 9.63
C ASP A 186 -20.97 -22.62 9.12
N PRO A 187 -20.24 -23.76 9.13
CA PRO A 187 -18.89 -23.84 8.60
C PRO A 187 -18.79 -23.62 7.09
N LEU A 188 -19.91 -23.74 6.34
CA LEU A 188 -19.99 -23.45 4.92
C LEU A 188 -20.31 -21.97 4.60
N TYR A 189 -20.57 -21.14 5.61
CA TYR A 189 -20.85 -19.70 5.42
C TYR A 189 -19.71 -19.02 4.64
N LYS A 190 -20.09 -18.23 3.63
CA LYS A 190 -19.20 -17.37 2.86
C LYS A 190 -19.59 -15.90 3.07
N VAL A 191 -18.61 -15.05 3.37
CA VAL A 191 -18.82 -13.59 3.38
C VAL A 191 -19.19 -13.13 1.97
N LYS A 192 -20.35 -12.48 1.82
CA LYS A 192 -20.79 -11.93 0.52
C LYS A 192 -19.79 -10.88 0.04
N SER A 193 -19.25 -11.10 -1.14
CA SER A 193 -18.22 -10.22 -1.72
C SER A 193 -18.83 -9.06 -2.48
N THR A 194 -18.46 -7.85 -2.08
CA THR A 194 -18.73 -6.60 -2.81
C THR A 194 -17.86 -6.48 -4.07
N ASP A 195 -16.63 -7.01 -4.00
CA ASP A 195 -15.56 -6.96 -5.01
C ASP A 195 -15.61 -8.08 -6.07
N GLY A 196 -16.55 -9.03 -5.96
CA GLY A 196 -16.69 -10.20 -6.82
C GLY A 196 -15.76 -11.37 -6.46
N ILE A 197 -14.76 -11.12 -5.62
CA ILE A 197 -13.82 -12.12 -5.11
C ILE A 197 -14.57 -13.22 -4.33
N PRO A 198 -14.53 -14.49 -4.78
CA PRO A 198 -15.06 -15.58 -4.00
C PRO A 198 -14.32 -15.70 -2.66
N ARG A 199 -15.05 -15.54 -1.55
CA ARG A 199 -14.52 -15.73 -0.21
C ARG A 199 -14.62 -17.20 0.16
N LEU A 200 -13.52 -17.76 0.67
CA LEU A 200 -13.48 -19.12 1.18
C LEU A 200 -14.38 -19.23 2.40
N ASN A 201 -15.07 -20.37 2.55
CA ASN A 201 -15.71 -20.71 3.83
C ASN A 201 -14.68 -21.26 4.83
N ALA A 202 -15.08 -21.44 6.09
CA ALA A 202 -14.17 -21.88 7.14
C ALA A 202 -13.55 -23.26 6.83
N VAL A 203 -14.30 -24.17 6.18
CA VAL A 203 -13.79 -25.49 5.78
C VAL A 203 -12.67 -25.37 4.75
N GLN A 204 -12.87 -24.53 3.73
CA GLN A 204 -11.85 -24.25 2.71
C GLN A 204 -10.61 -23.60 3.31
N GLU A 205 -10.75 -22.60 4.19
CA GLU A 205 -9.61 -21.99 4.91
C GLU A 205 -8.82 -23.01 5.74
N ALA A 206 -9.50 -23.96 6.39
CA ALA A 206 -8.85 -25.03 7.15
C ALA A 206 -8.13 -26.05 6.26
N VAL A 207 -8.60 -26.29 5.02
CA VAL A 207 -7.82 -27.03 4.02
C VAL A 207 -6.61 -26.21 3.58
N HIS A 208 -6.76 -24.93 3.20
CA HIS A 208 -5.66 -24.08 2.70
C HIS A 208 -4.53 -23.96 3.72
N GLY A 209 -4.89 -23.74 5.00
CA GLY A 209 -3.93 -23.74 6.10
C GLY A 209 -3.21 -25.09 6.31
N GLY A 210 -3.77 -26.18 5.80
CA GLY A 210 -3.32 -27.54 6.08
C GLY A 210 -3.58 -27.95 7.53
N TYR A 211 -4.70 -27.51 8.13
CA TYR A 211 -5.01 -27.64 9.55
C TYR A 211 -5.99 -28.81 9.83
N PRO A 212 -5.54 -30.08 9.91
CA PRO A 212 -6.45 -31.24 9.92
C PRO A 212 -7.33 -31.34 11.17
N VAL A 213 -6.90 -30.82 12.32
CA VAL A 213 -7.72 -30.81 13.54
C VAL A 213 -8.91 -29.87 13.37
N VAL A 214 -8.65 -28.64 12.90
CA VAL A 214 -9.69 -27.63 12.62
C VAL A 214 -10.65 -28.11 11.53
N LEU A 215 -10.11 -28.68 10.45
CA LEU A 215 -10.90 -29.27 9.38
C LEU A 215 -11.81 -30.41 9.89
N LYS A 216 -11.32 -31.24 10.82
CA LYS A 216 -12.12 -32.29 11.45
C LYS A 216 -13.21 -31.74 12.37
N THR A 217 -12.95 -30.67 13.11
CA THR A 217 -13.95 -29.94 13.90
C THR A 217 -15.05 -29.37 13.01
N LEU A 218 -14.68 -28.56 12.01
CA LEU A 218 -15.61 -27.90 11.09
C LEU A 218 -16.54 -28.85 10.34
N THR A 219 -16.03 -30.03 10.00
CA THR A 219 -16.79 -31.06 9.28
C THR A 219 -17.56 -32.00 10.21
N ARG A 220 -17.34 -31.91 11.54
CA ARG A 220 -17.67 -32.95 12.52
C ARG A 220 -17.24 -34.36 12.07
N GLY A 221 -16.13 -34.44 11.31
CA GLY A 221 -15.59 -35.65 10.69
C GLY A 221 -16.25 -36.10 9.37
N ASN A 222 -17.25 -35.37 8.85
CA ASN A 222 -17.91 -35.71 7.59
C ASN A 222 -17.04 -35.36 6.37
N ILE A 223 -16.23 -36.31 5.91
CA ILE A 223 -15.39 -36.16 4.71
C ILE A 223 -16.20 -36.06 3.39
N LYS A 224 -17.49 -36.42 3.42
CA LYS A 224 -18.42 -36.31 2.27
C LYS A 224 -19.21 -34.99 2.27
N LEU A 225 -18.91 -34.06 3.17
CA LEU A 225 -19.44 -32.70 3.12
C LEU A 225 -18.98 -32.02 1.83
N VAL A 226 -19.92 -31.54 1.00
CA VAL A 226 -19.63 -30.68 -0.15
C VAL A 226 -19.27 -29.29 0.37
N ILE A 227 -18.15 -28.73 -0.09
CA ILE A 227 -17.56 -27.49 0.45
C ILE A 227 -17.40 -26.37 -0.59
N ASP A 228 -17.68 -26.65 -1.86
CA ASP A 228 -17.61 -25.67 -2.94
C ASP A 228 -18.77 -25.77 -3.95
N ASN A 229 -18.80 -24.81 -4.87
CA ASN A 229 -19.88 -24.65 -5.85
C ASN A 229 -19.69 -25.56 -7.08
N TYR A 230 -18.65 -26.39 -7.08
CA TYR A 230 -18.38 -27.43 -8.09
C TYR A 230 -18.84 -28.81 -7.62
N GLY A 231 -19.44 -28.90 -6.42
CA GLY A 231 -19.92 -30.16 -5.83
C GLY A 231 -18.80 -31.00 -5.19
N ARG A 232 -17.59 -30.45 -5.03
CA ARG A 232 -16.45 -31.19 -4.47
C ARG A 232 -16.53 -31.27 -2.95
N THR A 233 -16.10 -32.41 -2.43
CA THR A 233 -16.13 -32.74 -1.00
C THR A 233 -14.78 -32.47 -0.32
N VAL A 234 -14.81 -32.52 1.01
CA VAL A 234 -13.61 -32.52 1.86
C VAL A 234 -12.64 -33.64 1.45
N GLU A 235 -13.13 -34.84 1.13
CA GLU A 235 -12.29 -35.95 0.68
C GLU A 235 -11.61 -35.67 -0.66
N ASP A 236 -12.31 -35.04 -1.61
CA ASP A 236 -11.71 -34.64 -2.90
C ASP A 236 -10.56 -33.64 -2.67
N TYR A 237 -10.79 -32.62 -1.84
CA TYR A 237 -9.77 -31.64 -1.45
C TYR A 237 -8.57 -32.25 -0.69
N ILE A 238 -8.78 -33.32 0.08
CA ILE A 238 -7.71 -34.05 0.80
C ILE A 238 -6.94 -34.98 -0.13
N THR A 239 -7.60 -35.62 -1.10
CA THR A 239 -7.00 -36.61 -2.01
C THR A 239 -6.33 -35.98 -3.24
N MET A 240 -6.60 -34.70 -3.53
CA MET A 240 -5.87 -33.91 -4.52
C MET A 240 -4.34 -33.96 -4.32
N ARG A 241 -3.61 -34.16 -5.43
CA ARG A 241 -2.14 -34.05 -5.47
C ARG A 241 -1.69 -32.70 -4.91
N ALA A 242 -0.60 -32.67 -4.14
CA ALA A 242 -0.11 -31.44 -3.49
C ALA A 242 -1.15 -30.72 -2.59
N SER A 243 -2.21 -31.40 -2.11
CA SER A 243 -3.09 -30.86 -1.06
C SER A 243 -2.28 -30.42 0.16
N PRO A 244 -2.64 -29.29 0.81
CA PRO A 244 -2.00 -28.88 2.07
C PRO A 244 -2.25 -29.86 3.21
N ILE A 245 -3.34 -30.65 3.16
CA ILE A 245 -3.59 -31.78 4.06
C ILE A 245 -2.74 -32.96 3.59
N ARG A 246 -1.49 -33.01 4.04
CA ARG A 246 -0.49 -34.01 3.63
C ARG A 246 -0.93 -35.45 3.95
N PRO A 247 -0.47 -36.48 3.20
CA PRO A 247 -1.00 -37.85 3.30
C PRO A 247 -1.03 -38.45 4.72
N PHE A 248 0.00 -38.21 5.54
CA PHE A 248 0.01 -38.69 6.93
C PHE A 248 -1.05 -38.02 7.82
N HIS A 249 -1.40 -36.76 7.55
CA HIS A 249 -2.51 -36.07 8.20
C HIS A 249 -3.88 -36.55 7.71
N ALA A 250 -4.02 -36.80 6.41
CA ALA A 250 -5.22 -37.42 5.84
C ALA A 250 -5.52 -38.77 6.51
N LEU A 251 -4.51 -39.63 6.63
CA LEU A 251 -4.61 -40.91 7.29
C LEU A 251 -4.88 -40.78 8.80
N LYS A 252 -4.08 -39.97 9.52
CA LYS A 252 -4.15 -39.82 11.00
C LYS A 252 -5.49 -39.26 11.47
N TYR A 253 -6.04 -38.25 10.79
CA TYR A 253 -7.22 -37.53 11.27
C TYR A 253 -8.52 -37.99 10.62
N PHE A 254 -8.49 -38.46 9.37
CA PHE A 254 -9.68 -38.81 8.58
C PHE A 254 -9.75 -40.27 8.14
N GLY A 255 -8.68 -41.06 8.34
CA GLY A 255 -8.60 -42.44 7.86
C GLY A 255 -8.37 -42.57 6.35
N ILE A 256 -8.26 -41.44 5.63
CA ILE A 256 -8.09 -41.39 4.18
C ILE A 256 -6.66 -41.81 3.84
N LYS A 257 -6.51 -42.97 3.20
CA LYS A 257 -5.28 -43.34 2.51
C LYS A 257 -5.21 -42.58 1.18
N VAL A 258 -4.75 -41.34 1.23
CA VAL A 258 -4.25 -40.66 0.02
C VAL A 258 -3.10 -41.53 -0.50
N PRO A 259 -3.15 -42.02 -1.76
CA PRO A 259 -2.00 -42.70 -2.33
C PRO A 259 -0.80 -41.76 -2.30
N GLU A 260 0.39 -42.29 -2.04
CA GLU A 260 1.60 -41.70 -2.61
C GLU A 260 1.41 -41.82 -4.13
N THR A 261 0.88 -40.76 -4.74
CA THR A 261 0.33 -40.83 -6.09
C THR A 261 1.43 -41.28 -7.02
N ASN A 262 1.21 -42.39 -7.74
CA ASN A 262 2.02 -42.79 -8.89
C ASN A 262 2.37 -41.53 -9.65
N LEU A 263 3.64 -41.12 -9.62
CA LEU A 263 4.09 -39.88 -10.21
C LEU A 263 3.65 -39.90 -11.66
N SER A 264 2.62 -39.09 -12.01
CA SER A 264 2.11 -39.00 -13.37
C SER A 264 3.34 -38.77 -14.25
N PRO A 265 3.70 -39.71 -15.14
CA PRO A 265 4.99 -39.67 -15.81
C PRO A 265 5.10 -38.32 -16.45
N LEU A 266 6.15 -37.58 -16.07
CA LEU A 266 6.35 -36.19 -16.46
C LEU A 266 6.05 -36.05 -17.94
N ILE A 267 5.35 -34.97 -18.33
CA ILE A 267 5.21 -34.60 -19.74
C ILE A 267 6.63 -34.63 -20.32
N ALA A 268 6.89 -35.65 -21.13
CA ALA A 268 8.24 -36.23 -21.22
C ALA A 268 9.18 -35.19 -21.82
N PHE A 269 10.05 -34.66 -20.97
CA PHE A 269 10.74 -33.43 -21.27
C PHE A 269 11.71 -33.64 -22.43
N ASN A 270 11.67 -32.74 -23.41
CA ASN A 270 12.56 -32.84 -24.56
C ASN A 270 13.91 -32.21 -24.18
N ASP A 271 14.76 -32.98 -23.50
CA ASP A 271 16.09 -32.56 -23.07
C ASP A 271 16.90 -31.91 -24.21
N THR A 272 16.72 -32.38 -25.45
CA THR A 272 17.36 -31.82 -26.65
C THR A 272 16.88 -30.40 -27.04
N GLU A 273 15.66 -29.98 -26.70
CA GLU A 273 15.27 -28.56 -26.87
C GLU A 273 15.78 -27.68 -25.73
N PHE A 274 15.98 -28.25 -24.54
CA PHE A 274 16.57 -27.57 -23.40
C PHE A 274 18.08 -27.35 -23.56
N GLU A 275 18.83 -28.35 -24.03
CA GLU A 275 20.25 -28.21 -24.40
C GLU A 275 20.44 -27.09 -25.43
N LYS A 276 19.58 -27.02 -26.45
CA LYS A 276 19.54 -25.90 -27.43
C LYS A 276 19.15 -24.57 -26.80
N LEU A 277 18.28 -24.55 -25.78
CA LEU A 277 17.91 -23.33 -25.08
C LEU A 277 19.09 -22.83 -24.23
N GLU A 278 19.78 -23.71 -23.49
CA GLU A 278 21.00 -23.35 -22.77
C GLU A 278 22.11 -22.85 -23.69
N GLU A 279 22.33 -23.51 -24.84
CA GLU A 279 23.27 -23.03 -25.87
C GLU A 279 22.89 -21.63 -26.40
N ARG A 280 21.60 -21.38 -26.67
CA ARG A 280 21.09 -20.05 -27.05
C ARG A 280 21.23 -19.00 -25.95
N GLN A 281 21.07 -19.39 -24.68
CA GLN A 281 21.22 -18.52 -23.52
C GLN A 281 22.69 -18.13 -23.27
N GLY A 282 23.62 -19.06 -23.49
CA GLY A 282 25.07 -18.85 -23.40
C GLY A 282 25.64 -18.74 -21.98
N TRP A 283 24.81 -18.95 -20.96
CA TRP A 283 25.22 -19.10 -19.55
C TRP A 283 25.82 -20.49 -19.29
N THR A 284 26.61 -20.65 -18.22
CA THR A 284 27.14 -21.98 -17.86
C THR A 284 26.04 -22.97 -17.49
N SER A 285 26.02 -24.12 -18.16
CA SER A 285 25.17 -25.28 -17.83
C SER A 285 25.87 -26.28 -16.89
N LYS A 286 27.06 -25.94 -16.38
CA LYS A 286 27.78 -26.77 -15.40
C LYS A 286 27.12 -26.67 -14.01
N THR A 287 26.98 -27.82 -13.36
CA THR A 287 26.75 -27.92 -11.92
C THR A 287 27.89 -28.73 -11.29
N ASP A 288 28.40 -28.25 -10.16
CA ASP A 288 29.33 -28.93 -9.24
C ASP A 288 28.61 -29.34 -7.94
N TYR A 289 27.34 -28.96 -7.77
CA TYR A 289 26.52 -29.28 -6.61
C TYR A 289 26.31 -30.81 -6.51
N PRO A 290 26.63 -31.44 -5.37
CA PRO A 290 26.79 -32.90 -5.28
C PRO A 290 25.46 -33.69 -5.20
N HIS A 291 24.34 -33.06 -5.55
CA HIS A 291 23.03 -33.70 -5.57
C HIS A 291 22.46 -33.64 -6.98
N GLU A 292 22.20 -34.81 -7.57
CA GLU A 292 21.38 -34.92 -8.77
C GLU A 292 20.02 -34.26 -8.50
N TYR A 293 19.65 -33.28 -9.34
CA TYR A 293 18.36 -32.62 -9.23
C TYR A 293 17.26 -33.57 -9.69
N ASP A 294 16.21 -33.68 -8.88
CA ASP A 294 15.06 -34.50 -9.21
C ASP A 294 14.27 -33.80 -10.34
N ASN A 295 14.21 -34.42 -11.52
CA ASN A 295 13.42 -33.91 -12.64
C ASN A 295 11.90 -34.00 -12.37
N THR A 296 11.46 -34.70 -11.31
CA THR A 296 10.06 -34.82 -10.94
C THR A 296 9.50 -33.58 -10.24
N CYS A 297 8.17 -33.56 -10.10
CA CYS A 297 7.43 -32.57 -9.35
C CYS A 297 6.32 -33.28 -8.58
N ASP A 298 6.23 -33.03 -7.28
CA ASP A 298 5.10 -33.49 -6.45
C ASP A 298 3.85 -32.64 -6.68
N ILE A 299 4.01 -31.44 -7.24
CA ILE A 299 2.95 -30.54 -7.70
C ILE A 299 2.49 -30.88 -9.11
N ASP A 300 1.33 -30.38 -9.52
CA ASP A 300 0.89 -30.54 -10.91
C ASP A 300 1.69 -29.68 -11.88
N VAL A 301 1.92 -30.26 -13.05
CA VAL A 301 2.68 -29.69 -14.17
C VAL A 301 1.74 -29.68 -15.37
N VAL A 302 1.41 -28.48 -15.88
CA VAL A 302 0.49 -28.27 -17.00
C VAL A 302 1.16 -27.40 -18.07
N ASN A 303 0.73 -27.52 -19.33
CA ASN A 303 1.27 -26.68 -20.42
C ASN A 303 0.42 -25.43 -20.65
N GLU A 304 -0.88 -25.54 -20.43
CA GLU A 304 -1.83 -24.43 -20.48
C GLU A 304 -2.79 -24.52 -19.31
N LEU A 305 -3.37 -23.38 -18.97
CA LEU A 305 -4.33 -23.27 -17.88
C LEU A 305 -5.20 -22.04 -18.09
N SER A 306 -6.52 -22.25 -18.18
CA SER A 306 -7.48 -21.13 -18.21
C SER A 306 -7.75 -20.58 -16.80
N ARG A 307 -8.18 -19.33 -16.70
CA ARG A 307 -8.64 -18.71 -15.45
C ARG A 307 -9.60 -19.59 -14.64
N GLU A 308 -10.57 -20.24 -15.29
CA GLU A 308 -11.57 -21.07 -14.61
C GLU A 308 -10.95 -22.32 -14.00
N GLU A 309 -10.00 -22.96 -14.70
CA GLU A 309 -9.27 -24.13 -14.19
C GLU A 309 -8.25 -23.73 -13.12
N PHE A 310 -7.57 -22.60 -13.28
CA PHE A 310 -6.71 -22.03 -12.24
C PHE A 310 -7.51 -21.75 -10.95
N TYR A 311 -8.65 -21.08 -11.09
CA TYR A 311 -9.55 -20.76 -10.00
C TYR A 311 -10.07 -22.03 -9.31
N ARG A 312 -10.56 -23.00 -10.09
CA ARG A 312 -11.16 -24.23 -9.59
C ARG A 312 -10.14 -25.18 -8.97
N GLU A 313 -9.04 -25.50 -9.65
CA GLU A 313 -8.16 -26.62 -9.26
C GLU A 313 -6.99 -26.20 -8.36
N TYR A 314 -6.55 -24.95 -8.39
CA TYR A 314 -5.33 -24.51 -7.69
C TYR A 314 -5.60 -23.41 -6.68
N LEU A 315 -6.38 -22.39 -7.05
CA LEU A 315 -6.77 -21.32 -6.15
C LEU A 315 -7.73 -21.87 -5.06
N LEU A 316 -8.96 -22.27 -5.42
CA LEU A 316 -9.97 -22.73 -4.46
C LEU A 316 -9.54 -23.86 -3.50
N PRO A 317 -8.61 -24.77 -3.84
CA PRO A 317 -8.09 -25.77 -2.90
C PRO A 317 -6.75 -25.41 -2.24
N GLY A 318 -6.13 -24.28 -2.59
CA GLY A 318 -4.89 -23.80 -1.99
C GLY A 318 -3.68 -24.66 -2.37
N ARG A 319 -3.55 -25.02 -3.66
CA ARG A 319 -2.54 -25.96 -4.18
C ARG A 319 -1.56 -25.26 -5.15
N PRO A 320 -0.23 -25.41 -4.99
CA PRO A 320 0.75 -24.91 -5.96
C PRO A 320 0.65 -25.63 -7.32
N VAL A 321 1.08 -24.95 -8.38
CA VAL A 321 1.12 -25.47 -9.77
C VAL A 321 2.32 -24.91 -10.51
N LEU A 322 2.87 -25.69 -11.44
CA LEU A 322 3.84 -25.21 -12.43
C LEU A 322 3.24 -25.29 -13.84
N ILE A 323 3.31 -24.18 -14.56
CA ILE A 323 2.85 -24.05 -15.94
C ILE A 323 4.10 -23.96 -16.84
N ARG A 324 4.28 -24.94 -17.74
CA ARG A 324 5.44 -25.04 -18.63
C ARG A 324 5.41 -23.97 -19.73
N ASP A 325 6.58 -23.64 -20.25
CA ASP A 325 6.77 -22.94 -21.54
C ASP A 325 5.96 -21.63 -21.69
N GLN A 326 5.75 -20.89 -20.60
CA GLN A 326 4.99 -19.63 -20.58
C GLN A 326 5.79 -18.40 -21.04
N ALA A 327 7.13 -18.48 -21.05
CA ALA A 327 7.96 -17.35 -21.50
C ALA A 327 8.18 -17.32 -23.01
N ALA A 328 7.96 -16.14 -23.60
CA ALA A 328 8.20 -15.91 -25.02
C ALA A 328 9.70 -15.97 -25.39
N ASP A 329 10.01 -16.39 -26.62
CA ASP A 329 11.40 -16.51 -27.13
C ASP A 329 12.18 -15.18 -27.04
N ASP A 330 11.53 -14.03 -27.19
CA ASP A 330 12.18 -12.71 -27.10
C ASP A 330 12.44 -12.26 -25.65
N GLU A 331 11.54 -12.59 -24.72
CA GLU A 331 11.77 -12.43 -23.28
C GLU A 331 12.91 -13.35 -22.82
N LEU A 332 12.90 -14.62 -23.22
CA LEU A 332 14.02 -15.54 -23.00
C LEU A 332 15.34 -14.99 -23.59
N GLN A 333 15.31 -14.43 -24.80
CA GLN A 333 16.49 -13.83 -25.42
C GLN A 333 16.99 -12.58 -24.66
N ALA A 334 16.12 -11.79 -24.04
CA ALA A 334 16.49 -10.63 -23.22
C ALA A 334 17.21 -11.00 -21.91
N PHE A 335 17.04 -12.23 -21.43
CA PHE A 335 17.78 -12.78 -20.28
C PHE A 335 19.06 -13.56 -20.67
N SER A 336 19.38 -13.64 -21.96
CA SER A 336 20.61 -14.28 -22.44
C SER A 336 21.89 -13.51 -22.11
N LYS A 337 22.99 -14.23 -21.95
CA LYS A 337 24.33 -13.67 -21.70
C LYS A 337 24.75 -12.69 -22.78
N LYS A 338 24.38 -12.97 -24.04
CA LYS A 338 24.63 -12.11 -25.20
C LYS A 338 23.87 -10.78 -25.14
N TYR A 339 22.65 -10.76 -24.61
CA TYR A 339 21.89 -9.53 -24.41
C TYR A 339 22.40 -8.76 -23.18
N TRP A 340 22.74 -9.47 -22.11
CA TRP A 340 23.30 -8.88 -20.90
C TRP A 340 24.68 -8.24 -21.18
N GLN A 341 25.49 -8.82 -22.08
CA GLN A 341 26.73 -8.21 -22.60
C GLN A 341 26.56 -6.82 -23.25
N THR A 342 25.35 -6.40 -23.65
CA THR A 342 25.11 -5.04 -24.17
C THR A 342 24.37 -4.12 -23.19
N THR A 343 24.06 -4.60 -21.97
CA THR A 343 23.10 -3.96 -21.06
C THR A 343 23.79 -3.57 -19.75
N THR A 344 24.12 -2.29 -19.59
CA THR A 344 25.05 -1.78 -18.55
C THR A 344 24.79 -2.31 -17.13
N ASP A 345 23.54 -2.26 -16.66
CA ASP A 345 23.18 -2.59 -15.27
C ASP A 345 23.05 -4.12 -15.01
N PHE A 346 23.11 -4.91 -16.09
CA PHE A 346 23.07 -6.38 -16.09
C PHE A 346 24.32 -6.99 -16.76
N HIS A 347 25.32 -6.17 -17.10
CA HIS A 347 26.52 -6.62 -17.79
C HIS A 347 27.24 -7.70 -16.97
N PRO A 348 27.83 -8.76 -17.58
CA PRO A 348 28.47 -9.82 -16.81
C PRO A 348 29.54 -9.35 -15.81
N SER A 349 30.24 -8.24 -16.07
CA SER A 349 31.19 -7.64 -15.11
C SER A 349 30.58 -6.67 -14.08
N SER A 350 29.28 -6.36 -14.15
CA SER A 350 28.60 -5.46 -13.20
C SER A 350 28.55 -6.11 -11.81
N LYS A 351 29.00 -5.39 -10.76
CA LYS A 351 29.20 -5.92 -9.40
C LYS A 351 28.05 -5.57 -8.45
N HIS A 352 27.45 -6.60 -7.85
CA HIS A 352 26.24 -6.54 -7.04
C HIS A 352 26.50 -6.94 -5.59
N LYS A 353 25.63 -6.53 -4.66
CA LYS A 353 25.66 -7.01 -3.26
C LYS A 353 25.03 -8.39 -3.20
N VAL A 354 25.75 -9.39 -2.69
CA VAL A 354 25.32 -10.80 -2.65
C VAL A 354 25.24 -11.32 -1.21
N GLY A 355 24.60 -12.47 -1.00
CA GLY A 355 24.61 -13.14 0.30
C GLY A 355 24.22 -14.63 0.23
N PRO A 356 24.16 -15.31 1.40
CA PRO A 356 23.77 -16.72 1.50
C PRO A 356 22.29 -16.99 1.21
N THR A 357 21.46 -15.94 1.23
CA THR A 357 20.05 -15.96 0.80
C THR A 357 19.70 -14.62 0.15
N ALA A 358 18.60 -14.60 -0.61
CA ALA A 358 18.06 -13.39 -1.23
C ALA A 358 17.47 -12.37 -0.22
N TYR A 359 17.29 -12.77 1.04
CA TYR A 359 16.56 -12.03 2.08
C TYR A 359 17.33 -11.90 3.42
N PRO A 360 18.57 -11.38 3.43
CA PRO A 360 19.42 -11.40 4.63
C PRO A 360 18.78 -10.67 5.84
N SER A 361 18.01 -9.60 5.58
CA SER A 361 17.30 -8.81 6.59
C SER A 361 16.09 -9.50 7.24
N LEU A 362 15.69 -10.70 6.81
CA LEU A 362 14.62 -11.45 7.48
C LEU A 362 15.12 -12.33 8.64
N THR A 363 16.43 -12.56 8.73
CA THR A 363 17.05 -13.64 9.52
C THR A 363 18.43 -13.27 10.10
N ASP A 364 18.73 -11.97 10.15
CA ASP A 364 19.99 -11.38 10.62
C ASP A 364 21.27 -11.91 9.93
N GLN A 365 21.14 -12.54 8.75
CA GLN A 365 22.29 -12.91 7.93
C GLN A 365 23.06 -11.66 7.52
N LYS A 366 24.39 -11.75 7.58
CA LYS A 366 25.26 -10.80 6.88
C LYS A 366 25.21 -11.08 5.38
N ALA A 367 25.31 -10.02 4.58
CA ALA A 367 25.67 -10.13 3.18
C ALA A 367 27.19 -10.33 3.04
N CYS A 368 27.67 -10.76 1.87
CA CYS A 368 29.11 -10.74 1.59
C CYS A 368 29.63 -9.30 1.65
N ASP A 369 30.77 -9.10 2.32
CA ASP A 369 31.42 -7.78 2.45
C ASP A 369 31.99 -7.30 1.10
N THR A 370 32.23 -8.22 0.16
CA THR A 370 32.67 -7.95 -1.21
C THR A 370 31.51 -8.06 -2.20
N LYS A 371 31.43 -7.13 -3.17
CA LYS A 371 30.49 -7.24 -4.30
C LYS A 371 31.03 -8.19 -5.37
N LEU A 372 30.26 -9.23 -5.69
CA LEU A 372 30.54 -10.13 -6.82
C LEU A 372 29.83 -9.66 -8.09
N SER A 373 30.48 -9.87 -9.23
CA SER A 373 29.88 -9.68 -10.55
C SER A 373 29.04 -10.87 -10.97
N ILE A 374 28.25 -10.67 -12.01
CA ILE A 374 27.45 -11.74 -12.63
C ILE A 374 28.35 -12.87 -13.13
N SER A 375 29.50 -12.56 -13.76
CA SER A 375 30.52 -13.56 -14.14
C SER A 375 31.16 -14.25 -12.93
N GLU A 376 31.43 -13.53 -11.84
CA GLU A 376 31.98 -14.16 -10.61
C GLU A 376 30.95 -15.13 -10.00
N MET A 377 29.67 -14.76 -9.93
CA MET A 377 28.58 -15.65 -9.49
C MET A 377 28.35 -16.85 -10.44
N GLU A 378 28.43 -16.63 -11.75
CA GLU A 378 28.34 -17.70 -12.76
C GLU A 378 29.43 -18.76 -12.58
N ASN A 379 30.66 -18.34 -12.31
CA ASN A 379 31.80 -19.22 -12.05
C ASN A 379 31.87 -19.69 -10.57
N ALA A 380 30.78 -19.59 -9.82
CA ALA A 380 30.67 -19.99 -8.41
C ALA A 380 31.78 -19.40 -7.50
N THR A 381 32.23 -18.18 -7.77
CA THR A 381 33.28 -17.50 -7.00
C THR A 381 32.83 -17.32 -5.55
N GLU A 382 33.57 -17.89 -4.61
CA GLU A 382 33.24 -17.78 -3.19
C GLU A 382 33.39 -16.36 -2.66
N CYS A 383 32.57 -16.00 -1.66
CA CYS A 383 32.79 -14.80 -0.87
C CYS A 383 33.98 -15.03 0.08
N PRO A 384 35.03 -14.18 0.10
CA PRO A 384 36.20 -14.40 0.96
C PRO A 384 35.91 -14.46 2.47
N THR A 385 34.81 -13.83 2.93
CA THR A 385 34.36 -13.87 4.32
C THR A 385 33.28 -14.95 4.59
N MET A 386 32.86 -15.70 3.57
CA MET A 386 31.86 -16.77 3.64
C MET A 386 32.22 -17.93 2.70
N PRO A 387 33.37 -18.61 2.92
CA PRO A 387 33.82 -19.72 2.08
C PRO A 387 32.88 -20.94 2.16
N GLY A 388 32.81 -21.73 1.08
CA GLY A 388 31.90 -22.88 0.95
C GLY A 388 30.41 -22.52 1.00
N ILE A 389 30.03 -21.26 0.75
CA ILE A 389 28.63 -20.79 0.73
C ILE A 389 28.33 -20.19 -0.65
N PRO A 390 27.48 -20.84 -1.47
CA PRO A 390 27.02 -20.28 -2.73
C PRO A 390 26.28 -18.95 -2.55
N MET A 391 26.56 -18.00 -3.46
CA MET A 391 26.09 -16.62 -3.37
C MET A 391 24.93 -16.35 -4.34
N VAL A 392 23.90 -15.65 -3.85
CA VAL A 392 22.76 -15.18 -4.63
C VAL A 392 22.62 -13.65 -4.54
N HIS A 393 22.08 -13.04 -5.60
CA HIS A 393 21.59 -11.67 -5.62
C HIS A 393 20.08 -11.64 -5.87
N ALA A 394 19.38 -10.69 -5.24
CA ALA A 394 18.04 -10.31 -5.63
C ALA A 394 17.78 -8.82 -5.38
N ARG A 395 16.99 -8.18 -6.26
CA ARG A 395 16.56 -6.77 -6.10
C ARG A 395 15.21 -6.50 -6.76
N HIS A 396 14.51 -5.49 -6.26
CA HIS A 396 13.35 -4.94 -6.97
C HIS A 396 13.83 -4.14 -8.20
N PRO A 397 13.25 -4.35 -9.39
CA PRO A 397 13.60 -3.59 -10.59
C PRO A 397 13.03 -2.18 -10.56
N THR A 398 13.79 -1.23 -11.10
CA THR A 398 13.29 0.10 -11.47
C THR A 398 12.57 0.05 -12.81
N ASN A 399 11.82 1.10 -13.18
CA ASN A 399 11.23 1.20 -14.51
C ASN A 399 12.27 1.03 -15.63
N ARG A 400 13.49 1.57 -15.45
CA ARG A 400 14.59 1.43 -16.42
C ARG A 400 15.06 -0.01 -16.54
N ASP A 401 15.11 -0.76 -15.44
CA ASP A 401 15.43 -2.19 -15.49
C ASP A 401 14.38 -2.97 -16.28
N LEU A 402 13.10 -2.60 -16.14
CA LEU A 402 12.01 -3.20 -16.93
C LEU A 402 12.08 -2.80 -18.41
N GLU A 403 12.34 -1.53 -18.72
CA GLU A 403 12.53 -1.04 -20.09
C GLU A 403 13.71 -1.74 -20.81
N LEU A 404 14.75 -2.13 -20.06
CA LEU A 404 15.90 -2.88 -20.58
C LEU A 404 15.65 -4.39 -20.71
N LEU A 405 14.91 -5.02 -19.78
CA LEU A 405 14.65 -6.46 -19.80
C LEU A 405 13.41 -6.85 -20.63
N TYR A 406 12.49 -5.91 -20.86
CA TYR A 406 11.26 -6.09 -21.64
C TYR A 406 11.17 -5.01 -22.73
N PRO A 407 12.15 -4.95 -23.66
CA PRO A 407 12.25 -3.89 -24.66
C PRO A 407 11.09 -3.92 -25.67
N ALA A 408 10.55 -5.11 -25.98
CA ALA A 408 9.43 -5.29 -26.89
C ALA A 408 8.15 -4.57 -26.44
N THR A 409 7.98 -4.38 -25.12
CA THR A 409 6.80 -3.75 -24.49
C THR A 409 7.13 -2.46 -23.75
N ASN A 410 8.34 -1.92 -23.92
CA ASN A 410 8.83 -0.73 -23.20
C ASN A 410 8.63 -0.87 -21.66
N GLY A 411 8.99 -2.02 -21.10
CA GLY A 411 8.87 -2.30 -19.66
C GLY A 411 7.46 -2.66 -19.17
N GLU A 412 6.47 -2.81 -20.04
CA GLU A 412 5.16 -3.36 -19.66
C GLU A 412 5.24 -4.89 -19.50
N VAL A 413 5.64 -5.34 -18.32
CA VAL A 413 5.79 -6.79 -18.01
C VAL A 413 4.48 -7.58 -18.10
N LEU A 414 3.33 -6.93 -17.84
CA LEU A 414 2.00 -7.56 -17.82
C LEU A 414 1.32 -7.60 -19.21
N ASN A 415 2.08 -7.36 -20.27
CA ASN A 415 1.55 -7.32 -21.62
C ASN A 415 0.99 -8.70 -22.03
N PRO A 416 -0.14 -8.80 -22.75
CA PRO A 416 -0.76 -10.07 -23.11
C PRO A 416 0.09 -11.05 -23.94
N THR A 417 1.22 -10.64 -24.52
CA THR A 417 2.14 -11.54 -25.25
C THR A 417 3.35 -12.01 -24.45
N HIS A 418 3.43 -11.68 -23.15
CA HIS A 418 4.57 -11.94 -22.28
C HIS A 418 4.25 -12.91 -21.14
N SER A 419 5.28 -13.44 -20.48
CA SER A 419 5.17 -14.52 -19.48
C SER A 419 4.24 -14.19 -18.31
N TRP A 420 4.07 -12.91 -17.98
CA TRP A 420 3.21 -12.46 -16.89
C TRP A 420 1.76 -12.20 -17.31
N ALA A 421 1.38 -12.45 -18.57
CA ALA A 421 0.01 -12.32 -19.07
C ALA A 421 -1.00 -13.14 -18.23
N LYS A 422 -0.59 -14.30 -17.71
CA LYS A 422 -1.40 -15.13 -16.81
C LYS A 422 -1.81 -14.42 -15.51
N LEU A 423 -1.04 -13.43 -15.01
CA LEU A 423 -1.47 -12.62 -13.85
C LEU A 423 -2.63 -11.69 -14.22
N THR A 424 -2.61 -11.14 -15.44
CA THR A 424 -3.70 -10.34 -16.00
C THR A 424 -4.93 -11.21 -16.29
N GLU A 425 -4.72 -12.43 -16.81
CA GLU A 425 -5.77 -13.42 -17.06
C GLU A 425 -6.46 -13.85 -15.76
N PHE A 426 -5.70 -14.38 -14.78
CA PHE A 426 -6.25 -14.98 -13.58
C PHE A 426 -6.82 -13.94 -12.61
N PHE A 427 -6.10 -12.84 -12.39
CA PHE A 427 -6.36 -11.89 -11.30
C PHE A 427 -6.76 -10.48 -11.76
N HIS A 428 -6.86 -10.21 -13.06
CA HIS A 428 -7.20 -8.90 -13.63
C HIS A 428 -6.29 -7.76 -13.13
N VAL A 429 -5.00 -8.07 -12.98
CA VAL A 429 -3.98 -7.10 -12.62
C VAL A 429 -3.69 -6.18 -13.80
N HIS A 430 -4.24 -4.97 -13.79
CA HIS A 430 -4.04 -3.97 -14.85
C HIS A 430 -2.85 -3.00 -14.59
N SER A 431 -2.02 -3.23 -13.57
CA SER A 431 -0.82 -2.40 -13.35
C SER A 431 0.26 -3.08 -12.49
N HIS A 432 1.44 -3.27 -13.06
CA HIS A 432 2.63 -3.78 -12.36
C HIS A 432 3.02 -2.91 -11.15
N ARG A 433 2.67 -1.61 -11.14
CA ARG A 433 3.11 -0.64 -10.12
C ARG A 433 2.55 -0.89 -8.70
N LYS A 434 1.62 -1.83 -8.54
CA LYS A 434 1.13 -2.28 -7.23
C LYS A 434 1.81 -3.54 -6.70
N HIS A 435 2.61 -4.22 -7.52
CA HIS A 435 3.12 -5.55 -7.19
C HIS A 435 4.63 -5.53 -6.93
N ARG A 436 5.06 -6.22 -5.87
CA ARG A 436 6.47 -6.31 -5.48
C ARG A 436 7.18 -7.32 -6.38
N MET A 437 7.48 -6.90 -7.61
CA MET A 437 8.32 -7.66 -8.54
C MET A 437 9.77 -7.71 -8.03
N GLN A 438 10.44 -8.85 -8.13
CA GLN A 438 11.83 -9.03 -7.73
C GLN A 438 12.58 -9.78 -8.84
N LEU A 439 13.74 -9.27 -9.26
CA LEU A 439 14.71 -10.00 -10.07
C LEU A 439 15.67 -10.76 -9.16
N PHE A 440 16.11 -11.95 -9.57
CA PHE A 440 17.14 -12.72 -8.87
C PHE A 440 18.08 -13.42 -9.84
N TRP A 441 19.32 -13.62 -9.41
CA TRP A 441 20.28 -14.51 -10.06
C TRP A 441 21.30 -15.02 -9.05
N GLY A 442 21.88 -16.19 -9.30
CA GLY A 442 22.86 -16.79 -8.40
C GLY A 442 23.57 -18.00 -9.00
N GLY A 443 24.72 -18.33 -8.41
CA GLY A 443 25.53 -19.49 -8.80
C GLY A 443 24.88 -20.83 -8.45
N ASP A 444 25.52 -21.90 -8.88
CA ASP A 444 25.16 -23.28 -8.55
C ASP A 444 25.13 -23.52 -7.02
N GLY A 445 24.12 -24.23 -6.53
CA GLY A 445 23.87 -24.47 -5.10
C GLY A 445 23.37 -23.25 -4.29
N SER A 446 23.19 -22.08 -4.91
CA SER A 446 22.64 -20.88 -4.25
C SER A 446 21.11 -20.83 -4.29
N GLY A 447 20.46 -19.86 -3.65
CA GLY A 447 19.03 -19.63 -3.84
C GLY A 447 18.35 -18.95 -2.65
N ALA A 448 17.03 -19.04 -2.59
CA ALA A 448 16.25 -18.56 -1.46
C ALA A 448 16.21 -19.60 -0.34
N THR A 449 16.57 -19.18 0.87
CA THR A 449 16.33 -19.93 2.11
C THR A 449 14.86 -20.26 2.33
N PHE A 450 14.56 -21.15 3.28
CA PHE A 450 13.18 -21.45 3.67
C PHE A 450 12.55 -20.25 4.40
N HIS A 451 11.46 -19.77 3.82
CA HIS A 451 10.72 -18.59 4.24
C HIS A 451 9.25 -18.68 3.76
N TRP A 452 8.41 -17.72 4.12
CA TRP A 452 7.05 -17.60 3.59
C TRP A 452 6.59 -16.15 3.45
N HIS A 453 5.58 -15.93 2.60
CA HIS A 453 4.89 -14.67 2.40
C HIS A 453 3.48 -14.94 1.80
N LEU A 454 2.83 -13.92 1.22
CA LEU A 454 1.58 -14.08 0.45
C LEU A 454 1.83 -14.80 -0.88
N SER A 455 0.77 -15.14 -1.61
CA SER A 455 0.83 -15.85 -2.89
C SER A 455 1.81 -15.21 -3.87
N ALA A 456 2.52 -16.01 -4.66
CA ALA A 456 3.48 -15.47 -5.62
C ALA A 456 3.60 -16.32 -6.88
N PHE A 457 4.04 -15.65 -7.93
CA PHE A 457 4.45 -16.22 -9.20
C PHE A 457 5.97 -16.13 -9.34
N ASN A 458 6.60 -17.12 -9.94
CA ASN A 458 8.03 -17.13 -10.25
C ASN A 458 8.25 -17.63 -11.68
N ILE A 459 9.10 -16.94 -12.42
CA ILE A 459 9.48 -17.31 -13.80
C ILE A 459 11.00 -17.45 -13.85
N LEU A 460 11.47 -18.53 -14.45
CA LEU A 460 12.88 -18.80 -14.68
C LEU A 460 13.20 -18.53 -16.16
N TYR A 461 14.34 -17.89 -16.42
CA TYR A 461 14.79 -17.56 -17.79
C TYR A 461 16.13 -18.20 -18.16
N ALA A 462 16.93 -18.61 -17.17
CA ALA A 462 18.16 -19.36 -17.35
C ALA A 462 18.45 -20.26 -16.14
N GLY A 463 19.22 -21.34 -16.35
CA GLY A 463 19.57 -22.33 -15.35
C GLY A 463 18.42 -23.29 -14.99
N LEU A 464 18.55 -24.00 -13.87
CA LEU A 464 17.53 -24.90 -13.33
C LEU A 464 17.29 -24.56 -11.86
N LYS A 465 16.06 -24.77 -11.37
CA LYS A 465 15.73 -24.46 -9.98
C LYS A 465 14.87 -25.54 -9.33
N GLU A 466 15.43 -26.22 -8.34
CA GLU A 466 14.68 -27.07 -7.42
C GLU A 466 13.94 -26.19 -6.42
N TRP A 467 12.62 -26.34 -6.36
CA TRP A 467 11.79 -25.83 -5.28
C TRP A 467 11.61 -26.91 -4.22
N ARG A 468 11.61 -26.49 -2.94
CA ARG A 468 11.00 -27.29 -1.87
C ARG A 468 9.92 -26.44 -1.20
N LEU A 469 8.69 -26.95 -1.20
CA LEU A 469 7.51 -26.30 -0.65
C LEU A 469 7.02 -27.07 0.59
N ALA A 470 6.40 -26.36 1.53
CA ALA A 470 5.72 -26.91 2.70
C ALA A 470 4.38 -26.18 2.88
N PRO A 471 3.29 -26.89 3.24
CA PRO A 471 1.98 -26.28 3.38
C PRO A 471 1.97 -25.27 4.54
N PRO A 472 0.98 -24.36 4.62
CA PRO A 472 1.00 -23.26 5.58
C PRO A 472 1.06 -23.67 7.07
N LEU A 473 0.72 -24.92 7.44
CA LEU A 473 0.93 -25.48 8.77
C LEU A 473 2.42 -25.67 9.12
N PHE A 474 3.27 -25.94 8.13
CA PHE A 474 4.70 -26.19 8.28
C PHE A 474 5.55 -25.04 7.71
N ARG A 475 4.97 -23.84 7.58
CA ARG A 475 5.71 -22.64 7.17
C ARG A 475 6.66 -22.18 8.27
N GLY A 476 7.83 -21.70 7.89
CA GLY A 476 8.81 -21.15 8.82
C GLY A 476 9.86 -20.27 8.15
N TYR A 477 10.77 -19.70 8.95
CA TYR A 477 11.91 -18.92 8.48
C TYR A 477 13.23 -19.54 8.94
N THR A 478 14.28 -19.48 8.12
CA THR A 478 15.64 -19.83 8.54
C THR A 478 16.70 -18.97 7.85
N GLY A 479 17.74 -18.61 8.61
CA GLY A 479 18.96 -17.97 8.15
C GLY A 479 20.04 -18.95 7.71
N MET A 480 19.72 -20.23 7.49
CA MET A 480 20.62 -21.14 6.77
C MET A 480 20.78 -20.72 5.29
N PRO A 481 21.94 -21.00 4.64
CA PRO A 481 22.04 -20.99 3.19
C PRO A 481 21.14 -22.09 2.58
N ALA A 482 20.56 -21.86 1.40
CA ALA A 482 19.57 -22.77 0.80
C ALA A 482 20.05 -24.24 0.71
N SER A 483 21.32 -24.45 0.32
CA SER A 483 21.95 -25.77 0.24
C SER A 483 22.06 -26.53 1.57
N LYS A 484 21.93 -25.86 2.72
CA LYS A 484 22.00 -26.46 4.05
C LYS A 484 20.62 -26.77 4.65
N VAL A 485 19.54 -26.26 4.07
CA VAL A 485 18.18 -26.47 4.60
C VAL A 485 17.67 -27.87 4.27
N GLN A 486 17.28 -28.60 5.31
CA GLN A 486 16.60 -29.88 5.22
C GLN A 486 15.16 -29.71 5.71
N LEU A 487 14.20 -30.15 4.91
CA LEU A 487 12.77 -30.20 5.25
C LEU A 487 12.34 -31.66 5.33
N ASP A 488 11.37 -31.98 6.18
CA ASP A 488 10.87 -33.35 6.33
C ASP A 488 10.13 -33.81 5.06
N ALA A 489 10.50 -34.99 4.54
CA ALA A 489 9.91 -35.58 3.35
C ALA A 489 8.41 -35.94 3.53
N SER A 490 7.94 -36.14 4.75
CA SER A 490 6.53 -36.48 5.04
C SER A 490 5.56 -35.32 4.82
N PHE A 491 6.02 -34.06 4.90
CA PHE A 491 5.20 -32.88 4.62
C PHE A 491 5.65 -32.04 3.43
N SER A 492 6.92 -32.08 3.05
CA SER A 492 7.40 -31.27 1.93
C SER A 492 6.87 -31.74 0.57
N LEU A 493 7.10 -30.91 -0.45
CA LEU A 493 6.89 -31.15 -1.88
C LEU A 493 8.13 -30.64 -2.61
N LYS A 494 8.58 -31.34 -3.65
CA LYS A 494 9.65 -30.90 -4.55
C LYS A 494 9.11 -30.57 -5.95
N CYS A 495 9.81 -29.72 -6.69
CA CYS A 495 9.61 -29.58 -8.14
C CYS A 495 10.79 -28.85 -8.80
N THR A 496 11.30 -29.38 -9.92
CA THR A 496 12.31 -28.68 -10.72
C THR A 496 11.69 -27.80 -11.80
N GLN A 497 11.84 -26.49 -11.61
CA GLN A 497 11.52 -25.43 -12.57
C GLN A 497 12.66 -25.25 -13.57
N LYS A 498 12.29 -25.02 -14.83
CA LYS A 498 13.16 -24.87 -16.00
C LYS A 498 12.91 -23.52 -16.69
N PRO A 499 13.81 -23.04 -17.58
CA PRO A 499 13.63 -21.79 -18.29
C PRO A 499 12.35 -21.83 -19.13
N GLY A 500 11.51 -20.81 -19.00
CA GLY A 500 10.17 -20.75 -19.60
C GLY A 500 9.03 -21.01 -18.62
N ASP A 501 9.28 -21.73 -17.52
CA ASP A 501 8.21 -22.14 -16.59
C ASP A 501 7.71 -21.00 -15.70
N LEU A 502 6.39 -20.90 -15.56
CA LEU A 502 5.69 -20.09 -14.56
C LEU A 502 5.23 -20.98 -13.40
N LEU A 503 5.87 -20.88 -12.23
CA LEU A 503 5.41 -21.54 -11.01
C LEU A 503 4.54 -20.57 -10.19
N TRP A 504 3.42 -21.04 -9.67
CA TRP A 504 2.57 -20.33 -8.70
C TRP A 504 2.46 -21.10 -7.38
N PHE A 505 2.48 -20.38 -6.26
CA PHE A 505 2.09 -20.92 -4.96
C PHE A 505 1.11 -19.99 -4.21
N PRO A 506 0.15 -20.56 -3.44
CA PRO A 506 -0.81 -19.80 -2.64
C PRO A 506 -0.20 -19.05 -1.44
N ASP A 507 -1.05 -18.26 -0.76
CA ASP A 507 -0.72 -17.58 0.49
C ASP A 507 -0.12 -18.52 1.54
N TYR A 508 0.90 -18.03 2.26
CA TYR A 508 1.50 -18.64 3.44
C TYR A 508 2.22 -19.98 3.24
N TRP A 509 2.37 -20.47 2.01
CA TRP A 509 3.19 -21.66 1.73
C TRP A 509 4.67 -21.37 2.07
N GLY A 510 5.24 -22.21 2.93
CA GLY A 510 6.67 -22.22 3.21
C GLY A 510 7.43 -22.70 1.99
N HIS A 511 8.50 -22.02 1.60
CA HIS A 511 9.25 -22.39 0.41
C HIS A 511 10.72 -21.97 0.47
N MET A 512 11.55 -22.76 -0.19
CA MET A 512 12.96 -22.52 -0.47
C MET A 512 13.27 -22.89 -1.93
N THR A 513 14.38 -22.38 -2.45
CA THR A 513 14.84 -22.68 -3.81
C THR A 513 16.34 -22.98 -3.82
N ILE A 514 16.74 -23.97 -4.60
CA ILE A 514 18.15 -24.29 -4.90
C ILE A 514 18.32 -24.16 -6.41
N ASN A 515 19.19 -23.24 -6.81
CA ASN A 515 19.65 -23.06 -8.18
C ASN A 515 20.63 -24.20 -8.50
N HIS A 516 20.30 -24.99 -9.51
CA HIS A 516 21.21 -25.94 -10.13
C HIS A 516 21.73 -25.27 -11.41
N ARG A 517 23.06 -25.07 -11.51
CA ARG A 517 23.73 -24.22 -12.51
C ARG A 517 23.46 -22.72 -12.26
N PHE A 518 24.17 -21.84 -12.99
CA PHE A 518 23.91 -20.40 -12.90
C PHE A 518 22.49 -20.09 -13.38
N SER A 519 21.69 -19.49 -12.50
CA SER A 519 20.25 -19.36 -12.72
C SER A 519 19.80 -17.91 -12.63
N ILE A 520 18.85 -17.53 -13.50
CA ILE A 520 18.25 -16.18 -13.56
C ILE A 520 16.73 -16.31 -13.65
N GLY A 521 16.02 -15.43 -12.94
CA GLY A 521 14.58 -15.33 -13.07
C GLY A 521 14.00 -14.08 -12.41
N ALA A 522 12.68 -14.03 -12.37
CA ALA A 522 11.94 -12.98 -11.68
C ALA A 522 10.73 -13.57 -10.92
N ALA A 523 10.27 -12.83 -9.91
CA ALA A 523 9.16 -13.18 -9.04
C ALA A 523 8.19 -12.01 -8.94
N ILE A 524 6.90 -12.28 -8.74
CA ILE A 524 5.90 -11.29 -8.38
C ILE A 524 5.09 -11.80 -7.19
N ILE A 525 5.21 -11.10 -6.05
CA ILE A 525 4.31 -11.32 -4.90
C ILE A 525 2.99 -10.61 -5.17
N HIS A 526 1.89 -11.34 -5.00
CA HIS A 526 0.51 -10.89 -5.13
C HIS A 526 -0.17 -10.89 -3.75
N GLY A 527 -1.09 -9.95 -3.49
CA GLY A 527 -1.68 -9.70 -2.17
C GLY A 527 -2.67 -10.76 -1.65
N GLY A 528 -2.60 -11.98 -2.18
CA GLY A 528 -3.55 -13.06 -1.94
C GLY A 528 -4.96 -12.74 -2.45
N TYR A 529 -5.94 -13.44 -1.90
CA TYR A 529 -7.39 -13.26 -2.19
C TYR A 529 -7.94 -11.85 -1.91
N ARG A 530 -7.13 -10.90 -1.47
CA ARG A 530 -7.62 -9.57 -1.05
C ARG A 530 -7.61 -8.53 -2.17
N ASP A 531 -6.95 -8.83 -3.29
CA ASP A 531 -6.67 -7.85 -4.36
C ASP A 531 -7.34 -8.19 -5.72
N LEU A 532 -8.14 -9.25 -5.80
CA LEU A 532 -8.75 -9.72 -7.06
C LEU A 532 -9.90 -8.82 -7.53
N ASN A 533 -10.14 -8.78 -8.84
CA ASN A 533 -11.43 -8.35 -9.40
C ASN A 533 -11.99 -9.48 -10.27
N VAL A 534 -13.27 -9.80 -10.13
CA VAL A 534 -13.92 -10.94 -10.81
C VAL A 534 -15.19 -10.49 -11.51
N GLU A 535 -15.41 -11.03 -12.71
CA GLU A 535 -16.51 -10.63 -13.60
C GLU A 535 -17.90 -11.01 -13.04
N PRO A 536 -18.96 -10.23 -13.35
CA PRO A 536 -20.32 -10.48 -12.85
C PRO A 536 -20.91 -11.85 -13.20
N GLU A 537 -20.44 -12.50 -14.27
CA GLU A 537 -20.99 -13.78 -14.75
C GLU A 537 -20.66 -14.97 -13.82
N MET A 538 -19.52 -14.93 -13.11
CA MET A 538 -19.26 -15.91 -12.03
C MET A 538 -20.10 -15.61 -10.80
N ARG A 539 -20.19 -14.33 -10.40
CA ARG A 539 -21.01 -13.87 -9.26
C ARG A 539 -22.46 -14.37 -9.37
N ALA A 540 -23.03 -14.31 -10.57
CA ALA A 540 -24.41 -14.77 -10.83
C ALA A 540 -24.64 -16.29 -10.59
N ARG A 541 -23.59 -17.13 -10.55
CA ARG A 541 -23.69 -18.55 -10.18
C ARG A 541 -23.63 -18.74 -8.66
N ASP A 542 -22.76 -18.01 -7.98
CA ASP A 542 -22.60 -18.06 -6.53
C ASP A 542 -23.84 -17.50 -5.80
N ASP A 543 -24.42 -16.39 -6.28
CA ASP A 543 -25.63 -15.78 -5.69
C ASP A 543 -26.89 -16.67 -5.84
N ALA A 544 -26.93 -17.56 -6.85
CA ALA A 544 -28.13 -18.32 -7.21
C ALA A 544 -28.48 -19.44 -6.21
N LEU A 545 -27.52 -19.91 -5.41
CA LEU A 545 -27.67 -21.06 -4.50
C LEU A 545 -27.98 -20.69 -3.03
N HIS A 546 -27.88 -19.40 -2.67
CA HIS A 546 -27.88 -18.96 -1.25
C HIS A 546 -29.01 -17.98 -0.89
N ASN A 547 -30.13 -18.01 -1.61
CA ASN A 547 -31.31 -17.18 -1.32
C ASN A 547 -32.25 -17.78 -0.25
N THR A 548 -31.76 -17.82 1.00
CA THR A 548 -32.59 -17.98 2.22
C THR A 548 -32.04 -17.08 3.32
N ALA A 549 -32.94 -16.41 4.05
CA ALA A 549 -32.67 -15.31 5.00
C ALA A 549 -32.09 -14.02 4.36
N SER A 550 -32.59 -12.87 4.81
CA SER A 550 -32.31 -11.56 4.21
C SER A 550 -31.85 -10.54 5.24
N GLU A 551 -30.54 -10.44 5.42
CA GLU A 551 -29.91 -9.31 6.11
C GLU A 551 -28.88 -8.65 5.18
N ARG A 552 -28.77 -7.32 5.28
CA ARG A 552 -27.89 -6.48 4.48
C ARG A 552 -26.92 -5.74 5.40
N GLU A 553 -25.81 -6.39 5.73
CA GLU A 553 -24.62 -5.65 6.13
C GLU A 553 -23.99 -4.97 4.90
N THR A 554 -23.97 -3.65 4.89
CA THR A 554 -23.18 -2.86 3.94
C THR A 554 -21.83 -2.53 4.56
N ILE A 555 -20.84 -3.41 4.36
CA ILE A 555 -19.46 -3.17 4.77
C ILE A 555 -18.79 -2.22 3.76
N GLU A 556 -18.63 -0.95 4.12
CA GLU A 556 -17.85 0.01 3.34
C GLU A 556 -16.34 -0.22 3.54
N THR A 557 -15.62 -0.60 2.48
CA THR A 557 -14.20 -0.95 2.53
C THR A 557 -13.31 0.17 1.97
N LEU A 558 -12.81 1.05 2.84
CA LEU A 558 -11.74 2.02 2.51
C LEU A 558 -10.67 2.09 3.61
N VAL A 559 -9.61 1.29 3.47
CA VAL A 559 -8.40 1.37 4.32
C VAL A 559 -7.14 1.23 3.46
N PRO A 560 -6.40 2.32 3.17
CA PRO A 560 -5.07 2.25 2.54
C PRO A 560 -4.04 1.71 3.54
N ARG A 561 -3.22 0.73 3.14
CA ARG A 561 -2.15 0.18 4.00
C ARG A 561 -0.85 0.96 3.85
N HIS A 562 -0.26 1.42 4.96
CA HIS A 562 1.13 1.86 5.02
C HIS A 562 2.09 0.66 5.03
N ASP A 563 3.26 0.77 4.40
CA ASP A 563 4.47 0.01 4.78
C ASP A 563 5.73 0.51 4.05
N GLU A 564 6.60 1.23 4.77
CA GLU A 564 8.00 0.81 4.99
C GLU A 564 8.71 1.77 5.96
N GLN A 565 9.30 1.22 7.04
CA GLN A 565 10.08 2.00 8.00
C GLN A 565 11.51 2.20 7.47
N ALA A 566 11.93 3.46 7.37
CA ALA A 566 13.33 3.81 7.17
C ALA A 566 14.12 3.63 8.49
N PRO A 567 15.43 3.30 8.44
CA PRO A 567 16.23 3.17 9.65
C PRO A 567 16.29 4.48 10.44
N ALA A 568 16.42 4.36 11.76
CA ALA A 568 16.70 5.49 12.65
C ALA A 568 17.97 6.21 12.19
N LYS A 569 17.85 7.50 11.91
CA LYS A 569 18.90 8.36 11.37
C LYS A 569 19.47 9.25 12.47
N THR A 570 20.74 9.63 12.33
CA THR A 570 21.46 10.45 13.30
C THR A 570 20.94 11.89 13.33
N GLU A 571 21.14 12.59 14.45
CA GLU A 571 20.66 13.98 14.65
C GLU A 571 21.11 14.94 13.54
N ALA A 572 22.29 14.69 12.94
CA ALA A 572 22.87 15.47 11.85
C ALA A 572 22.10 15.44 10.50
N GLU A 573 20.99 14.70 10.39
CA GLU A 573 20.15 14.68 9.18
C GLU A 573 18.77 15.33 9.34
N VAL A 574 18.35 15.67 10.56
CA VAL A 574 17.06 16.34 10.82
C VAL A 574 17.07 17.72 10.14
N PRO A 575 15.99 18.15 9.45
CA PRO A 575 15.92 19.49 8.86
C PRO A 575 15.71 20.57 9.93
N ASP A 576 16.21 21.77 9.64
CA ASP A 576 16.21 22.95 10.52
C ASP A 576 14.79 23.49 10.85
N PHE A 577 13.76 23.02 10.13
CA PHE A 577 12.34 23.28 10.41
C PHE A 577 11.44 22.30 9.64
N PHE A 578 10.23 22.06 10.16
CA PHE A 578 9.22 21.26 9.47
C PHE A 578 8.16 22.13 8.76
N PHE A 579 8.00 21.93 7.44
CA PHE A 579 7.00 22.63 6.64
C PHE A 579 5.80 21.73 6.30
N VAL A 580 4.77 21.76 7.16
CA VAL A 580 3.49 21.09 6.93
C VAL A 580 2.48 22.09 6.34
N HIS A 581 2.01 21.81 5.12
CA HIS A 581 1.14 22.71 4.35
C HIS A 581 -0.32 22.24 4.36
N ILE A 582 -1.20 23.05 4.96
CA ILE A 582 -2.66 22.90 4.80
C ILE A 582 -3.07 23.21 3.36
N ASN A 583 -3.89 22.35 2.76
CA ASN A 583 -4.30 22.46 1.36
C ASN A 583 -4.82 23.88 1.01
N LYS A 584 -4.31 24.41 -0.11
CA LYS A 584 -4.59 25.77 -0.63
C LYS A 584 -4.11 26.97 0.21
N CYS A 585 -3.38 26.76 1.31
CA CYS A 585 -2.62 27.81 2.02
C CYS A 585 -1.28 28.14 1.33
N GLY A 586 -1.30 28.59 0.06
CA GLY A 586 -0.13 29.16 -0.64
C GLY A 586 1.05 28.22 -0.97
N GLY A 587 0.97 26.93 -0.63
CA GLY A 587 2.10 25.98 -0.66
C GLY A 587 2.92 25.98 -1.94
N SER A 588 2.30 25.99 -3.13
CA SER A 588 3.03 26.00 -4.41
C SER A 588 4.01 27.17 -4.58
N SER A 589 3.72 28.32 -3.96
CA SER A 589 4.60 29.48 -3.90
C SER A 589 5.72 29.28 -2.87
N MET A 590 5.36 28.92 -1.64
CA MET A 590 6.31 28.73 -0.54
C MET A 590 7.33 27.63 -0.85
N ILE A 591 6.87 26.48 -1.35
CA ILE A 591 7.71 25.39 -1.86
C ILE A 591 8.71 25.88 -2.90
N SER A 592 8.30 26.79 -3.81
CA SER A 592 9.22 27.32 -4.83
C SER A 592 10.38 28.09 -4.17
N MET A 593 10.07 28.96 -3.22
CA MET A 593 11.06 29.77 -2.49
C MET A 593 11.95 28.92 -1.57
N LEU A 594 11.38 27.95 -0.87
CA LEU A 594 12.13 27.05 0.00
C LEU A 594 13.11 26.19 -0.80
N ASN A 595 12.74 25.68 -1.99
CA ASN A 595 13.68 24.96 -2.86
C ASN A 595 14.86 25.83 -3.33
N GLU A 596 14.57 27.10 -3.66
CA GLU A 596 15.52 28.07 -4.21
C GLU A 596 16.52 28.57 -3.15
N ARG A 597 16.00 28.92 -1.97
CA ARG A 597 16.73 29.74 -0.98
C ARG A 597 17.19 28.97 0.26
N CYS A 598 16.51 27.88 0.58
CA CYS A 598 16.75 27.02 1.75
C CYS A 598 17.24 25.59 1.42
N PRO A 599 18.03 25.32 0.36
CA PRO A 599 18.49 23.96 0.09
C PRO A 599 19.29 23.40 1.28
N GLY A 600 19.10 22.12 1.58
CA GLY A 600 19.70 21.47 2.75
C GLY A 600 18.96 21.70 4.07
N GLN A 601 18.36 22.86 4.30
CA GLN A 601 17.68 23.20 5.56
C GLN A 601 16.26 22.62 5.68
N TRP A 602 15.61 22.32 4.56
CA TRP A 602 14.35 21.56 4.53
C TRP A 602 14.43 20.41 3.51
N ARG A 603 13.46 19.49 3.55
CA ARG A 603 13.37 18.33 2.64
C ARG A 603 12.19 18.45 1.67
N ASN A 604 12.44 18.38 0.36
CA ASN A 604 11.43 18.27 -0.72
C ASN A 604 11.44 16.87 -1.35
N GLU A 605 11.41 15.84 -0.51
CA GLU A 605 11.52 14.44 -0.92
C GLU A 605 10.16 13.88 -1.37
N LYS A 606 10.19 12.76 -2.10
CA LYS A 606 9.04 11.85 -2.20
C LYS A 606 9.20 10.80 -1.11
N TRP A 607 8.17 10.57 -0.33
CA TRP A 607 8.16 9.53 0.70
C TRP A 607 7.24 8.38 0.32
N SER A 608 7.57 7.18 0.80
CA SER A 608 6.84 5.92 0.60
C SER A 608 5.57 5.83 1.47
N SER A 609 4.80 6.91 1.56
CA SER A 609 3.43 6.86 2.11
C SER A 609 2.47 6.22 1.09
N PRO A 610 1.34 5.63 1.51
CA PRO A 610 0.40 4.96 0.59
C PRO A 610 -0.18 5.85 -0.51
N ALA A 611 -0.16 7.17 -0.33
CA ALA A 611 -0.56 8.14 -1.35
C ALA A 611 0.62 8.74 -2.16
N LEU A 612 1.84 8.18 -2.03
CA LEU A 612 3.09 8.62 -2.67
C LEU A 612 3.35 10.12 -2.52
N LEU A 613 3.07 10.63 -1.31
CA LEU A 613 3.12 12.05 -1.02
C LEU A 613 4.56 12.57 -1.00
N ARG A 614 4.73 13.81 -1.49
CA ARG A 614 5.93 14.57 -1.19
C ARG A 614 5.86 15.07 0.26
N THR A 615 7.00 15.35 0.87
CA THR A 615 7.13 15.89 2.23
C THR A 615 6.08 16.96 2.58
N PHE A 616 5.92 17.96 1.71
CA PHE A 616 4.98 19.08 1.88
C PHE A 616 3.49 18.72 1.78
N HIS A 617 3.14 17.48 1.42
CA HIS A 617 1.78 16.94 1.49
C HIS A 617 1.61 15.92 2.64
N CYS A 618 2.67 15.53 3.34
CA CYS A 618 2.54 14.60 4.46
C CYS A 618 1.98 15.29 5.71
N SER A 619 1.24 14.52 6.51
CA SER A 619 0.64 14.93 7.78
C SER A 619 1.70 15.14 8.87
N ALA A 620 1.36 15.84 9.95
CA ALA A 620 2.20 15.92 11.15
C ALA A 620 2.66 14.53 11.63
N GLN A 621 1.74 13.55 11.68
CA GLN A 621 2.06 12.15 12.00
C GLN A 621 3.15 11.58 11.10
N CYS A 622 3.07 11.78 9.79
CA CYS A 622 4.07 11.32 8.83
C CYS A 622 5.47 11.96 9.03
N TRP A 623 5.57 13.16 9.61
CA TRP A 623 6.85 13.74 10.04
C TRP A 623 7.33 13.17 11.38
N ILE A 624 6.42 12.95 12.34
CA ILE A 624 6.68 12.29 13.63
C ILE A 624 7.19 10.85 13.43
N ASP A 625 6.54 10.08 12.56
CA ASP A 625 6.94 8.71 12.19
C ASP A 625 8.34 8.67 11.56
N ARG A 626 8.73 9.75 10.88
CA ARG A 626 9.97 9.83 10.11
C ARG A 626 11.19 10.27 10.91
N TRP A 627 11.00 11.15 11.89
CA TRP A 627 12.07 11.82 12.64
C TRP A 627 11.93 11.73 14.18
N GLY A 628 10.84 11.18 14.68
CA GLY A 628 10.52 11.06 16.10
C GLY A 628 9.82 12.30 16.68
N GLY A 629 8.96 12.06 17.68
CA GLY A 629 8.16 13.12 18.32
C GLY A 629 8.99 14.23 18.99
N LYS A 630 10.21 13.93 19.47
CA LYS A 630 11.12 14.96 20.00
C LYS A 630 11.52 15.95 18.91
N ALA A 631 12.06 15.47 17.79
CA ALA A 631 12.47 16.33 16.69
C ALA A 631 11.28 17.15 16.16
N TRP A 632 10.09 16.54 16.05
CA TRP A 632 8.86 17.25 15.70
C TRP A 632 8.55 18.41 16.65
N ASN A 633 8.51 18.16 17.96
CA ASN A 633 8.25 19.20 18.96
C ASN A 633 9.34 20.28 18.99
N ASP A 634 10.60 19.93 18.74
CA ASP A 634 11.72 20.88 18.71
C ASP A 634 11.68 21.81 17.47
N GLN A 635 11.13 21.36 16.34
CA GLN A 635 11.28 22.00 15.02
C GLN A 635 9.96 22.44 14.33
N TYR A 636 8.79 22.14 14.93
CA TYR A 636 7.48 22.58 14.43
C TYR A 636 6.96 23.79 15.20
N SER A 637 7.55 24.96 14.95
CA SER A 637 7.33 26.20 15.73
C SER A 637 6.40 27.23 15.07
N PHE A 638 5.93 27.00 13.85
CA PHE A 638 5.06 27.94 13.13
C PHE A 638 4.12 27.25 12.13
N ALA A 639 3.07 27.96 11.71
CA ALA A 639 2.17 27.50 10.65
C ALA A 639 1.75 28.62 9.69
N ILE A 640 1.48 28.27 8.43
CA ILE A 640 0.90 29.18 7.43
C ILE A 640 -0.56 28.80 7.17
N VAL A 641 -1.47 29.67 7.59
CA VAL A 641 -2.92 29.51 7.46
C VAL A 641 -3.50 30.41 6.37
N ARG A 642 -4.77 30.21 6.04
CA ARG A 642 -5.53 31.01 5.06
C ARG A 642 -6.98 31.11 5.53
N HIS A 643 -7.63 32.23 5.24
CA HIS A 643 -9.03 32.44 5.62
C HIS A 643 -9.92 31.28 5.12
N PRO A 644 -10.76 30.65 5.97
CA PRO A 644 -11.52 29.45 5.61
C PRO A 644 -12.29 29.54 4.29
N LEU A 645 -13.00 30.67 4.07
CA LEU A 645 -13.69 30.94 2.81
C LEU A 645 -12.72 31.05 1.61
N ALA A 646 -11.60 31.76 1.74
CA ALA A 646 -10.60 31.91 0.67
C ALA A 646 -9.98 30.57 0.26
N ARG A 647 -9.72 29.72 1.26
CA ARG A 647 -9.24 28.35 1.08
C ARG A 647 -10.27 27.48 0.35
N ALA A 648 -11.52 27.48 0.79
CA ALA A 648 -12.58 26.70 0.15
C ALA A 648 -12.91 27.16 -1.27
N VAL A 649 -12.97 28.46 -1.54
CA VAL A 649 -13.12 29.03 -2.89
C VAL A 649 -11.97 28.57 -3.79
N SER A 650 -10.72 28.73 -3.34
CA SER A 650 -9.53 28.31 -4.09
C SER A 650 -9.41 26.79 -4.28
N ASN A 651 -10.05 26.01 -3.43
CA ASN A 651 -10.17 24.55 -3.54
C ASN A 651 -11.17 24.18 -4.65
N PHE A 652 -12.40 24.69 -4.55
CA PHE A 652 -13.49 24.49 -5.52
C PHE A 652 -13.07 24.79 -6.98
N PHE A 653 -12.43 25.92 -7.24
CA PHE A 653 -11.97 26.25 -8.60
C PHE A 653 -10.86 25.34 -9.13
N PHE A 654 -10.00 24.82 -8.26
CA PHE A 654 -9.02 23.80 -8.65
C PHE A 654 -9.65 22.45 -8.92
N LEU A 655 -10.71 22.08 -8.19
CA LEU A 655 -11.47 20.86 -8.46
C LEU A 655 -12.18 20.92 -9.82
N ILE A 656 -12.78 22.06 -10.17
CA ILE A 656 -13.36 22.31 -11.50
C ILE A 656 -12.29 22.13 -12.58
N ASP A 657 -11.10 22.72 -12.40
CA ASP A 657 -9.98 22.56 -13.33
C ASP A 657 -9.57 21.08 -13.51
N GLN A 658 -9.52 20.29 -12.44
CA GLN A 658 -9.23 18.85 -12.54
C GLN A 658 -10.37 18.06 -13.21
N CYS A 659 -11.62 18.41 -12.94
CA CYS A 659 -12.81 17.89 -13.61
C CYS A 659 -12.82 18.17 -15.12
N SER A 660 -12.20 19.26 -15.58
CA SER A 660 -12.04 19.55 -17.01
C SER A 660 -11.03 18.63 -17.72
N LYS A 661 -10.08 18.05 -16.99
CA LYS A 661 -8.89 17.37 -17.53
C LYS A 661 -8.92 15.84 -17.43
N LYS A 662 -9.81 15.27 -16.61
CA LYS A 662 -9.91 13.82 -16.37
C LYS A 662 -11.38 13.38 -16.31
N ARG A 663 -11.63 12.09 -16.56
CA ARG A 663 -12.97 11.50 -16.74
C ARG A 663 -13.93 11.79 -15.56
N SER A 664 -15.24 11.86 -15.85
CA SER A 664 -16.31 12.40 -14.97
C SER A 664 -16.35 11.86 -13.54
N LYS A 665 -15.94 10.61 -13.32
CA LYS A 665 -16.02 9.92 -12.02
C LYS A 665 -15.43 10.75 -10.86
N ILE A 666 -14.33 11.47 -11.09
CA ILE A 666 -13.68 12.33 -10.07
C ILE A 666 -14.60 13.47 -9.60
N CYS A 667 -15.51 13.95 -10.45
CA CYS A 667 -16.47 15.00 -10.13
C CYS A 667 -17.62 14.46 -9.29
N GLU A 668 -18.16 13.30 -9.69
CA GLU A 668 -19.20 12.57 -8.98
C GLU A 668 -18.74 12.22 -7.55
N GLU A 669 -17.54 11.62 -7.43
CA GLU A 669 -16.86 11.32 -6.17
C GLU A 669 -16.70 12.57 -5.29
N ARG A 670 -16.32 13.73 -5.87
CA ARG A 670 -16.06 14.98 -5.13
C ARG A 670 -17.28 15.88 -4.97
N ALA A 671 -18.49 15.31 -5.13
CA ALA A 671 -19.78 15.98 -5.08
C ALA A 671 -19.99 17.14 -6.09
N ILE A 672 -19.05 17.40 -7.00
CA ILE A 672 -19.12 18.47 -7.98
C ILE A 672 -20.00 18.03 -9.15
N SER A 673 -21.04 18.83 -9.44
CA SER A 673 -21.78 18.66 -10.69
C SER A 673 -20.85 18.92 -11.87
N THR A 674 -21.06 18.23 -12.99
CA THR A 674 -20.36 18.52 -14.26
C THR A 674 -21.06 19.62 -15.06
N HIS A 675 -22.33 19.91 -14.74
CA HIS A 675 -23.18 20.88 -15.43
C HIS A 675 -23.93 21.79 -14.43
N TYR A 676 -24.23 23.02 -14.84
CA TYR A 676 -25.15 23.91 -14.13
C TYR A 676 -26.09 24.57 -15.15
N ASN A 677 -27.41 24.42 -14.95
CA ASN A 677 -28.45 24.85 -15.90
C ASN A 677 -28.18 24.42 -17.36
N GLY A 678 -27.64 23.21 -17.55
CA GLY A 678 -27.28 22.64 -18.86
C GLY A 678 -25.94 23.08 -19.43
N VAL A 679 -25.26 24.06 -18.83
CA VAL A 679 -23.93 24.54 -19.26
C VAL A 679 -22.83 23.72 -18.59
N VAL A 680 -21.80 23.33 -19.34
CA VAL A 680 -20.59 22.69 -18.80
C VAL A 680 -19.82 23.71 -17.97
N ILE A 681 -19.44 23.34 -16.75
CA ILE A 681 -18.97 24.29 -15.73
C ILE A 681 -17.64 25.00 -16.09
N ASN A 682 -16.87 24.45 -17.03
CA ASN A 682 -15.62 25.05 -17.51
C ASN A 682 -15.84 26.18 -18.53
N ASP A 683 -17.01 26.26 -19.15
CA ASP A 683 -17.38 27.30 -20.13
C ASP A 683 -18.05 28.52 -19.46
N LEU A 684 -18.14 28.52 -18.12
CA LEU A 684 -18.73 29.61 -17.33
C LEU A 684 -17.81 30.83 -17.31
N ALA A 685 -18.01 31.75 -18.26
CA ALA A 685 -17.31 33.04 -18.27
C ALA A 685 -17.75 33.95 -17.11
N ASP A 686 -19.03 33.91 -16.73
CA ASP A 686 -19.65 34.78 -15.71
C ASP A 686 -19.23 34.43 -14.28
N ASP A 687 -18.82 35.43 -13.52
CA ASP A 687 -18.41 35.30 -12.12
C ASP A 687 -19.59 35.01 -11.17
N GLU A 688 -20.75 35.64 -11.38
CA GLU A 688 -21.91 35.43 -10.51
C GLU A 688 -22.43 33.99 -10.63
N LEU A 689 -22.35 33.42 -11.83
CA LEU A 689 -22.67 32.02 -12.08
C LEU A 689 -21.70 31.06 -11.39
N LYS A 690 -20.40 31.40 -11.32
CA LYS A 690 -19.40 30.63 -10.52
C LYS A 690 -19.65 30.75 -9.01
N ILE A 691 -20.04 31.93 -8.54
CA ILE A 691 -20.36 32.21 -7.13
C ILE A 691 -21.57 31.36 -6.69
N ASN A 692 -22.67 31.38 -7.45
CA ASN A 692 -23.85 30.57 -7.18
C ASN A 692 -23.57 29.06 -7.23
N LEU A 693 -22.69 28.60 -8.11
CA LEU A 693 -22.23 27.21 -8.16
C LEU A 693 -21.42 26.82 -6.92
N PHE A 694 -20.56 27.69 -6.40
CA PHE A 694 -19.83 27.44 -5.15
C PHE A 694 -20.79 27.25 -3.98
N HIS A 695 -21.81 28.10 -3.84
CA HIS A 695 -22.82 27.97 -2.79
C HIS A 695 -23.61 26.65 -2.92
N SER A 696 -23.97 26.27 -4.14
CA SER A 696 -24.64 25.00 -4.44
C SER A 696 -23.77 23.79 -4.06
N TRP A 697 -22.46 23.86 -4.30
CA TRP A 697 -21.50 22.83 -3.91
C TRP A 697 -21.30 22.76 -2.38
N VAL A 698 -21.18 23.91 -1.70
CA VAL A 698 -21.08 24.00 -0.22
C VAL A 698 -22.29 23.35 0.44
N GLU A 699 -23.51 23.64 -0.02
CA GLU A 699 -24.72 23.02 0.51
C GLU A 699 -24.79 21.50 0.26
N LYS A 700 -24.31 21.04 -0.91
CA LYS A 700 -24.28 19.61 -1.23
C LYS A 700 -23.22 18.88 -0.39
N ALA A 701 -22.04 19.45 -0.21
CA ALA A 701 -21.00 18.93 0.66
C ALA A 701 -21.49 18.86 2.12
N TYR A 702 -22.22 19.88 2.60
CA TYR A 702 -22.81 19.88 3.95
C TYR A 702 -23.82 18.76 4.16
N LYS A 703 -24.66 18.46 3.14
CA LYS A 703 -25.66 17.39 3.19
C LYS A 703 -25.04 15.98 3.12
N LEU A 704 -23.85 15.84 2.53
CA LEU A 704 -23.10 14.58 2.44
C LEU A 704 -22.18 14.33 3.64
N PHE A 705 -21.61 15.40 4.21
CA PHE A 705 -20.60 15.35 5.27
C PHE A 705 -20.98 16.23 6.47
N PRO A 706 -22.17 16.03 7.07
CA PRO A 706 -22.69 16.93 8.11
C PRO A 706 -21.85 16.89 9.40
N PRO A 707 -21.82 17.98 10.19
CA PRO A 707 -21.17 18.02 11.50
C PRO A 707 -21.56 16.83 12.39
N GLY A 708 -20.58 16.29 13.13
CA GLY A 708 -20.77 15.13 14.01
C GLY A 708 -20.85 13.77 13.33
N SER A 709 -20.93 13.70 11.99
CA SER A 709 -20.82 12.41 11.28
C SER A 709 -19.37 11.93 11.19
N HIS A 710 -19.15 10.60 11.14
CA HIS A 710 -17.82 10.02 10.92
C HIS A 710 -17.12 10.59 9.67
N ASN A 711 -17.91 10.81 8.62
CA ASN A 711 -17.47 11.35 7.33
C ASN A 711 -17.36 12.89 7.30
N HIS A 712 -17.58 13.60 8.41
CA HIS A 712 -17.56 15.07 8.45
C HIS A 712 -16.21 15.66 7.98
N HIS A 713 -15.11 14.97 8.30
CA HIS A 713 -13.75 15.33 7.89
C HIS A 713 -13.58 15.50 6.37
N LEU A 714 -14.40 14.81 5.57
CA LEU A 714 -14.39 14.84 4.12
C LEU A 714 -14.84 16.18 3.54
N PHE A 715 -15.60 17.00 4.28
CA PHE A 715 -16.13 18.29 3.82
C PHE A 715 -15.05 19.22 3.20
N GLY A 716 -13.85 19.28 3.80
CA GLY A 716 -12.71 20.06 3.28
C GLY A 716 -11.50 19.24 2.82
N SER A 717 -11.40 17.95 3.17
CA SER A 717 -10.24 17.09 2.85
C SER A 717 -10.38 16.29 1.54
N HIS A 718 -11.58 15.79 1.22
CA HIS A 718 -11.92 14.92 0.07
C HIS A 718 -11.55 15.50 -1.31
N ALA A 719 -11.32 16.81 -1.35
CA ALA A 719 -10.86 17.51 -2.51
C ALA A 719 -9.39 17.20 -2.91
N HIS A 720 -8.58 16.67 -2.00
CA HIS A 720 -7.12 16.78 -2.11
C HIS A 720 -6.34 15.47 -1.93
N ASN A 721 -7.03 14.31 -1.82
CA ASN A 721 -6.43 13.01 -1.46
C ASN A 721 -5.83 13.00 -0.04
N ASN A 722 -6.31 13.91 0.81
CA ASN A 722 -5.94 14.04 2.22
C ASN A 722 -7.02 13.39 3.13
N ASP A 723 -8.16 13.05 2.53
CA ASP A 723 -9.26 12.20 3.00
C ASP A 723 -8.85 10.81 3.52
N VAL A 724 -7.60 10.37 3.30
CA VAL A 724 -7.08 9.10 3.82
C VAL A 724 -6.83 9.11 5.34
N TYR A 725 -7.00 10.25 6.03
CA TYR A 725 -6.86 10.39 7.48
C TYR A 725 -8.16 10.88 8.12
N SER A 726 -8.92 9.97 8.72
CA SER A 726 -10.15 10.28 9.48
C SER A 726 -9.91 11.04 10.79
N THR A 727 -8.64 11.19 11.20
CA THR A 727 -8.19 12.03 12.34
C THR A 727 -8.13 13.53 12.00
N PHE A 728 -8.37 13.92 10.75
CA PHE A 728 -8.57 15.32 10.40
C PHE A 728 -9.96 15.79 10.83
N ASN A 729 -10.05 17.02 11.33
CA ASN A 729 -11.31 17.76 11.30
C ASN A 729 -11.64 18.14 9.83
N ALA A 730 -12.86 18.64 9.57
CA ALA A 730 -13.27 19.14 8.25
C ALA A 730 -12.30 20.19 7.65
N THR A 731 -11.47 20.80 8.50
CA THR A 731 -10.55 21.87 8.18
C THR A 731 -9.09 21.42 8.12
N MET A 732 -8.74 20.15 8.34
CA MET A 732 -7.35 19.65 8.43
C MET A 732 -6.42 20.43 9.38
N THR A 733 -6.93 21.09 10.41
CA THR A 733 -6.14 21.83 11.40
C THR A 733 -5.97 21.08 12.72
N SER A 734 -6.53 19.88 12.86
CA SER A 734 -6.50 19.11 14.12
C SER A 734 -5.09 18.76 14.63
N TRP A 735 -4.05 18.76 13.79
CA TRP A 735 -2.65 18.63 14.26
C TRP A 735 -2.02 19.95 14.74
N MET A 736 -2.64 21.10 14.46
CA MET A 736 -2.19 22.42 14.91
C MET A 736 -2.82 22.82 16.26
N VAL A 737 -3.58 21.90 16.86
CA VAL A 737 -4.41 22.16 18.03
C VAL A 737 -4.14 21.06 19.06
N ASN A 738 -3.89 21.44 20.32
CA ASN A 738 -3.68 20.47 21.41
C ASN A 738 -5.02 19.87 21.88
N ALA A 739 -4.97 18.95 22.85
CA ALA A 739 -6.16 18.30 23.41
C ALA A 739 -7.15 19.30 24.04
N ASP A 740 -6.64 20.44 24.52
CA ASP A 740 -7.38 21.50 25.20
C ASP A 740 -8.00 22.55 24.23
N GLY A 741 -7.72 22.44 22.93
CA GLY A 741 -8.25 23.33 21.89
C GLY A 741 -7.36 24.53 21.54
N GLU A 742 -6.18 24.65 22.15
CA GLU A 742 -5.21 25.74 21.95
C GLU A 742 -4.25 25.45 20.78
N ILE A 743 -3.60 26.48 20.24
CA ILE A 743 -2.69 26.32 19.09
C ILE A 743 -1.34 25.71 19.53
N ALA A 744 -0.92 24.66 18.84
CA ALA A 744 0.30 23.88 19.10
C ALA A 744 1.56 24.39 18.38
N VAL A 745 1.63 25.68 18.02
CA VAL A 745 2.79 26.35 17.41
C VAL A 745 2.95 27.77 17.96
N ASP A 746 4.17 28.28 18.07
CA ASP A 746 4.44 29.64 18.59
C ASP A 746 3.71 30.73 17.79
N GLU A 747 3.72 30.60 16.46
CA GLU A 747 3.35 31.69 15.54
C GLU A 747 2.50 31.21 14.35
N VAL A 748 1.39 31.91 14.13
CA VAL A 748 0.46 31.68 13.02
C VAL A 748 0.56 32.80 12.00
N TYR A 749 1.00 32.46 10.79
CA TYR A 749 1.18 33.37 9.67
C TYR A 749 -0.02 33.28 8.71
N ARG A 750 -0.76 34.37 8.54
CA ARG A 750 -1.88 34.43 7.59
C ARG A 750 -1.39 34.70 6.17
N LEU A 751 -1.81 33.88 5.21
CA LEU A 751 -1.44 34.03 3.80
C LEU A 751 -1.85 35.40 3.23
N GLU A 752 -2.97 35.96 3.71
CA GLU A 752 -3.47 37.28 3.33
C GLU A 752 -2.54 38.44 3.73
N GLU A 753 -1.72 38.25 4.77
CA GLU A 753 -0.81 39.27 5.32
C GLU A 753 0.61 39.17 4.74
N MET A 754 0.90 38.15 3.92
CA MET A 754 2.24 37.89 3.38
C MET A 754 2.78 39.05 2.52
N ALA A 755 1.90 39.68 1.72
CA ALA A 755 2.26 40.81 0.86
C ALA A 755 2.42 42.15 1.61
N SER A 756 1.92 42.24 2.85
CA SER A 756 1.97 43.44 3.70
C SER A 756 3.00 43.32 4.83
N GLY A 757 4.13 42.64 4.54
CA GLY A 757 5.24 42.44 5.48
C GLY A 757 5.20 41.10 6.25
N GLY A 758 4.17 40.26 6.04
CA GLY A 758 4.11 38.92 6.63
C GLY A 758 5.28 38.01 6.19
N MET A 759 5.78 38.16 4.96
CA MET A 759 6.98 37.46 4.49
C MET A 759 8.26 37.91 5.20
N ASP A 760 8.42 39.22 5.46
CA ASP A 760 9.59 39.73 6.16
C ASP A 760 9.60 39.23 7.62
N LYS A 761 8.43 39.13 8.27
CA LYS A 761 8.28 38.43 9.56
C LYS A 761 8.63 36.94 9.45
N LEU A 762 8.06 36.20 8.48
CA LEU A 762 8.34 34.77 8.32
C LEU A 762 9.84 34.49 8.08
N SER A 763 10.53 35.44 7.44
CA SER A 763 11.98 35.38 7.22
C SER A 763 12.85 35.66 8.47
N THR A 764 12.26 35.87 9.66
CA THR A 764 12.97 35.79 10.94
C THR A 764 12.96 34.36 11.49
N LYS A 765 11.83 33.66 11.42
CA LYS A 765 11.69 32.23 11.76
C LYS A 765 12.37 31.32 10.73
N ILE A 766 12.43 31.72 9.47
CA ILE A 766 13.11 31.00 8.38
C ILE A 766 14.19 31.90 7.75
N PRO A 767 15.38 32.06 8.37
CA PRO A 767 16.40 33.01 7.92
C PRO A 767 16.84 32.82 6.47
N CYS A 768 16.90 31.58 5.99
CA CYS A 768 17.31 31.26 4.62
C CYS A 768 16.38 31.82 3.53
N LEU A 769 15.16 32.26 3.83
CA LEU A 769 14.32 32.97 2.84
C LEU A 769 14.95 34.30 2.37
N LYS A 770 15.90 34.85 3.14
CA LYS A 770 16.71 36.03 2.79
C LYS A 770 17.89 35.72 1.86
N ASN A 771 18.22 34.44 1.65
CA ASN A 771 19.30 34.04 0.74
C ASN A 771 18.88 34.34 -0.71
N ALA A 772 19.41 35.43 -1.27
CA ALA A 772 19.15 35.83 -2.65
C ALA A 772 20.07 35.17 -3.69
N ALA A 773 21.09 34.42 -3.23
CA ALA A 773 22.07 33.77 -4.11
C ALA A 773 21.41 32.79 -5.08
N THR A 774 21.50 33.11 -6.37
CA THR A 774 21.03 32.26 -7.46
C THR A 774 21.88 30.99 -7.56
N ALA A 775 21.33 29.96 -8.21
CA ALA A 775 22.07 28.71 -8.45
C ALA A 775 23.34 28.92 -9.31
N SER A 776 23.41 30.02 -10.09
CA SER A 776 24.59 30.34 -10.90
C SER A 776 25.73 30.95 -10.07
N GLU A 777 25.42 31.70 -9.01
CA GLU A 777 26.43 32.32 -8.14
C GLU A 777 27.07 31.28 -7.20
N ARG A 778 26.29 30.29 -6.73
CA ARG A 778 26.85 29.17 -5.96
C ARG A 778 27.81 28.30 -6.79
N PHE A 779 27.48 28.03 -8.05
CA PHE A 779 28.35 27.26 -8.95
C PHE A 779 29.68 27.98 -9.25
N LEU A 780 29.71 29.32 -9.21
CA LEU A 780 30.95 30.10 -9.31
C LEU A 780 31.73 30.09 -7.99
N ALA A 781 31.06 30.30 -6.85
CA ALA A 781 31.70 30.24 -5.53
C ALA A 781 32.30 28.86 -5.20
N GLU A 782 31.71 27.77 -5.71
CA GLU A 782 32.26 26.41 -5.61
C GLU A 782 33.46 26.16 -6.55
N GLN A 783 33.72 27.04 -7.53
CA GLN A 783 34.95 27.02 -8.35
C GLN A 783 36.02 28.01 -7.86
N GLU A 784 35.62 29.12 -7.26
CA GLU A 784 36.55 30.12 -6.69
C GLU A 784 37.20 29.66 -5.37
N GLN A 785 36.73 28.57 -4.74
CA GLN A 785 37.32 28.03 -3.50
C GLN A 785 38.64 27.25 -3.65
N GLU A 786 39.19 27.09 -4.87
CA GLU A 786 40.55 26.54 -5.06
C GLU A 786 41.64 27.59 -5.35
N GLU A 787 41.32 28.87 -5.62
CA GLU A 787 42.32 29.92 -5.85
C GLU A 787 42.04 31.26 -5.14
N SER A 788 43.13 31.90 -4.71
CA SER A 788 43.27 33.23 -4.09
C SER A 788 42.96 33.38 -2.59
N THR A 789 43.93 33.99 -1.90
CA THR A 789 43.82 34.51 -0.53
C THR A 789 44.04 36.02 -0.56
N GLU A 790 42.98 36.81 -0.59
CA GLU A 790 43.08 38.27 -0.36
C GLU A 790 41.78 38.83 0.22
N GLU A 791 41.88 39.81 1.14
CA GLU A 791 40.72 40.40 1.80
C GLU A 791 40.08 41.48 0.91
N HIS A 792 38.75 41.44 0.75
CA HIS A 792 37.97 42.53 0.14
C HIS A 792 36.88 43.01 1.10
N PRO A 793 36.64 44.34 1.18
CA PRO A 793 35.85 44.94 2.25
C PRO A 793 34.34 44.69 2.10
N HIS A 794 33.67 44.42 3.22
CA HIS A 794 32.23 44.23 3.26
C HIS A 794 31.44 45.45 2.77
N LEU A 795 30.78 45.31 1.62
CA LEU A 795 29.64 46.15 1.27
C LEU A 795 28.46 45.84 2.21
N PRO A 796 27.74 46.85 2.73
CA PRO A 796 26.62 46.63 3.62
C PRO A 796 25.45 45.97 2.87
N ALA A 797 24.99 44.83 3.38
CA ALA A 797 23.87 44.09 2.80
C ALA A 797 22.59 44.95 2.82
N GLN A 798 22.15 45.40 1.64
CA GLN A 798 20.83 46.00 1.48
C GLN A 798 19.76 44.98 1.86
N GLN A 799 18.82 45.38 2.73
CA GLN A 799 17.69 44.53 3.13
C GLN A 799 16.76 44.33 1.93
N GLN A 800 16.96 43.25 1.18
CA GLN A 800 16.02 42.83 0.14
C GLN A 800 14.74 42.31 0.81
N HIS A 801 13.65 43.07 0.71
CA HIS A 801 12.32 42.63 1.13
C HIS A 801 11.94 41.32 0.44
N VAL A 802 11.51 40.33 1.21
CA VAL A 802 11.23 38.98 0.69
C VAL A 802 9.80 38.94 0.16
N GLN A 803 9.62 38.86 -1.16
CA GLN A 803 8.28 38.76 -1.77
C GLN A 803 7.88 37.29 -2.03
N LEU A 804 6.60 36.97 -1.80
CA LEU A 804 6.04 35.63 -2.04
C LEU A 804 5.98 35.34 -3.55
N ALA A 805 6.54 34.20 -3.99
CA ALA A 805 6.55 33.79 -5.39
C ALA A 805 5.12 33.68 -5.99
N THR A 806 4.92 34.15 -7.22
CA THR A 806 3.60 34.32 -7.86
C THR A 806 2.99 33.04 -8.46
N LYS A 807 3.31 31.86 -7.89
CA LYS A 807 3.04 30.54 -8.46
C LYS A 807 1.72 29.88 -7.99
N ASN A 808 0.57 30.51 -8.27
CA ASN A 808 -0.74 29.87 -8.03
C ASN A 808 -1.01 28.76 -9.06
N THR A 809 -1.44 27.59 -8.58
CA THR A 809 -1.79 26.40 -9.40
C THR A 809 -3.30 26.22 -9.60
N SER A 810 -4.11 27.15 -9.09
CA SER A 810 -5.55 27.22 -9.30
C SER A 810 -5.85 28.17 -10.49
N PRO A 811 -6.91 27.94 -11.28
CA PRO A 811 -7.30 28.89 -12.33
C PRO A 811 -7.75 30.24 -11.72
N PRO A 812 -7.77 31.34 -12.50
CA PRO A 812 -8.29 32.62 -12.03
C PRO A 812 -9.73 32.52 -11.53
N TYR A 813 -10.01 33.15 -10.40
CA TYR A 813 -11.33 33.16 -9.76
C TYR A 813 -11.63 34.56 -9.17
N PRO A 814 -12.92 34.88 -8.90
CA PRO A 814 -13.30 36.15 -8.26
C PRO A 814 -12.72 36.29 -6.86
N ASP A 815 -12.58 37.51 -6.34
CA ASP A 815 -12.18 37.69 -4.95
C ASP A 815 -13.09 36.89 -4.00
N TYR A 816 -12.48 36.18 -3.05
CA TYR A 816 -13.19 35.28 -2.15
C TYR A 816 -14.18 36.02 -1.24
N GLU A 817 -13.98 37.31 -0.98
CA GLU A 817 -14.93 38.13 -0.21
C GLU A 817 -16.28 38.27 -0.94
N ARG A 818 -16.34 38.19 -2.28
CA ARG A 818 -17.62 38.20 -3.02
C ARG A 818 -18.53 37.03 -2.63
N PHE A 819 -17.95 35.91 -2.22
CA PHE A 819 -18.68 34.72 -1.77
C PHE A 819 -19.18 34.86 -0.32
N ALA A 820 -18.79 35.91 0.42
CA ALA A 820 -19.19 36.11 1.82
C ALA A 820 -20.64 36.60 1.99
N ALA A 821 -21.30 37.02 0.91
CA ALA A 821 -22.66 37.55 0.92
C ALA A 821 -23.76 36.48 1.10
N ASN A 822 -23.51 35.22 0.72
CA ASN A 822 -24.51 34.17 0.80
C ASN A 822 -24.74 33.72 2.27
N ARG A 823 -25.94 34.00 2.78
CA ARG A 823 -26.33 33.69 4.17
C ARG A 823 -26.14 32.22 4.55
N ARG A 824 -26.60 31.27 3.71
CA ARG A 824 -26.54 29.84 4.06
C ARG A 824 -25.10 29.32 4.09
N THR A 825 -24.25 29.82 3.19
CA THR A 825 -22.81 29.58 3.20
C THR A 825 -22.16 30.16 4.46
N LYS A 826 -22.53 31.37 4.88
CA LYS A 826 -22.07 31.95 6.16
C LYS A 826 -22.44 31.08 7.36
N GLU A 827 -23.69 30.62 7.44
CA GLU A 827 -24.15 29.70 8.50
C GLU A 827 -23.30 28.42 8.52
N ILE A 828 -23.19 27.73 7.37
CA ILE A 828 -22.40 26.50 7.22
C ILE A 828 -20.92 26.72 7.60
N PHE A 829 -20.30 27.82 7.20
CA PHE A 829 -18.88 28.04 7.48
C PHE A 829 -18.60 28.43 8.95
N LEU A 830 -19.50 29.17 9.60
CA LEU A 830 -19.36 29.49 11.02
C LEU A 830 -19.62 28.28 11.93
N GLU A 831 -20.30 27.26 11.43
CA GLU A 831 -20.46 25.95 12.06
C GLU A 831 -19.24 25.04 11.79
N VAL A 832 -18.95 24.74 10.51
CA VAL A 832 -17.93 23.77 10.10
C VAL A 832 -16.49 24.24 10.36
N TYR A 833 -16.22 25.56 10.29
CA TYR A 833 -14.89 26.14 10.51
C TYR A 833 -14.82 26.97 11.80
N ALA A 834 -15.72 26.73 12.77
CA ALA A 834 -15.78 27.48 14.04
C ALA A 834 -14.41 27.59 14.73
N ALA A 835 -13.68 26.46 14.84
CA ALA A 835 -12.35 26.39 15.43
C ALA A 835 -11.29 27.18 14.63
N ASP A 836 -11.29 27.10 13.29
CA ASP A 836 -10.37 27.89 12.45
C ASP A 836 -10.61 29.40 12.58
N PHE A 837 -11.87 29.84 12.67
CA PHE A 837 -12.21 31.25 12.88
C PHE A 837 -11.76 31.74 14.25
N HIS A 838 -12.00 30.95 15.31
CA HIS A 838 -11.57 31.25 16.67
C HIS A 838 -10.04 31.27 16.78
N ASN A 839 -9.39 30.13 16.53
CA ASN A 839 -7.98 29.92 16.83
C ASN A 839 -7.09 30.85 15.99
N PHE A 840 -7.35 31.01 14.68
CA PHE A 840 -6.54 31.88 13.82
C PHE A 840 -7.01 33.35 13.84
N GLY A 841 -7.99 33.69 14.68
CA GLY A 841 -8.51 35.05 14.85
C GLY A 841 -9.11 35.67 13.59
N TYR A 842 -9.59 34.84 12.65
CA TYR A 842 -10.29 35.31 11.45
C TYR A 842 -11.69 35.81 11.82
N LYS A 843 -12.25 36.69 10.97
CA LYS A 843 -13.65 37.14 11.06
C LYS A 843 -14.30 36.92 9.71
N TRP A 844 -15.57 36.54 9.69
CA TRP A 844 -16.32 36.45 8.43
C TRP A 844 -16.22 37.78 7.65
N PRO A 845 -15.91 37.78 6.34
CA PRO A 845 -15.76 39.02 5.59
C PRO A 845 -17.07 39.81 5.58
N ASP A 846 -16.93 41.13 5.57
CA ASP A 846 -18.05 42.08 5.61
C ASP A 846 -18.38 42.52 4.17
N PRO A 847 -19.47 42.01 3.56
CA PRO A 847 -19.74 42.24 2.14
C PRO A 847 -20.00 43.70 1.79
N SER A 848 -20.30 44.55 2.78
CA SER A 848 -20.49 45.99 2.57
C SER A 848 -19.20 46.70 2.13
N ARG A 849 -18.02 46.15 2.49
CA ARG A 849 -16.71 46.72 2.14
C ARG A 849 -16.43 46.68 0.64
N LEU A 850 -16.92 45.66 -0.05
CA LEU A 850 -16.77 45.51 -1.50
C LEU A 850 -17.53 46.58 -2.29
N GLN A 851 -18.68 47.03 -1.78
CA GLN A 851 -19.45 48.11 -2.40
C GLN A 851 -18.68 49.45 -2.38
N VAL A 852 -17.82 49.66 -1.38
CA VAL A 852 -16.96 50.86 -1.26
C VAL A 852 -15.73 50.81 -2.18
N GLN A 853 -15.30 49.63 -2.61
CA GLN A 853 -14.24 49.47 -3.61
C GLN A 853 -14.76 49.55 -5.05
N ALA A 854 -15.99 49.09 -5.31
CA ALA A 854 -16.65 49.24 -6.62
C ALA A 854 -17.12 50.68 -6.93
N SER A 855 -17.00 51.60 -5.97
CA SER A 855 -17.33 53.03 -6.12
C SER A 855 -16.09 53.94 -6.13
N LYS A 856 -14.94 53.42 -6.56
CA LYS A 856 -13.67 54.14 -6.74
C LYS A 856 -13.01 53.77 -8.07
#